data_AF-A0A196SJW3-F1
#
_entry.id   AF-A0A196SJW3-F1
#
_cell.length_a   1.000
_cell.length_b   1.000
_cell.length_c   1.000
_cell.angle_alpha   90.00
_cell.angle_beta   90.00
_cell.angle_gamma   90.00
#
_symmetry.space_group_name_H-M   'P 1'
#
loop_
_entity.id
_entity.type
_entity.pdbx_description
1 polymer ?
#
loop_
_entity_poly.entity_id
_entity_poly.type
_entity_poly.pdbx_seq_one_letter_code
_entity_poly.pdbx_strand_id
1 'polypeptide(L)'
;MEEIAEHGPDWVITHEGVKYVLRTMSGGNTTEYTLYSEQEGNTSTLIQLSSNCVSVLDKQRVKEYAVNVDFAASEGLLIVDKCLYIQFDLRPSEEVHLILADITSKELLVVPRDASADSSVIISADRWDGPCEMDSPCGWGRSIIGGGVLAYEGFRVKNRDVCYGTYYHTDGSSRYVGGLVNGRFWGPGDHFNAKGDLVYSGEWIWNRKRPSRAFIKSYYDPVVISQTVSSLTFGDNAGTSKHLTDIDFSPFQSLTHLTFQHGCFPHARRVRLCNLPELTTVDVGDTCFFNMRPNRSDEREFRLQNCPKLSELCIGALSFYTFTVCALADLPALQEIRMGKKEAMTHCFMYADLVVRDLPSLEVLKLGDYAFGAAEKVVIENLPSLKDICFGRCVAYKNDTKAANVLLRNLPELTVLDADYYCFDSAEEVIVENVPNINEIHLQQSCLHIQNAIVSNIFEYNTLRENVNKLKIIQLGITLCSAAGQVASDYPTWQFNFQFDTTNDIINEDSKLLLESSGLNFSNHTDSGINPTRFSELLTMSGLVLNNKIRWISFHGDYDFAYLIKLLTGSNLPESKEEFDTIREIFFPHVFDVKYIFHTFNTMSVGLNKIADQLKVQRLGIQHQSGSDSLLTAETFFKLRELYIEDGDESQYDGHLYGALDLHKQSSFTFV
;
A
#
# COMPACT_ATOMS: atom_id res chain seq x y z
N MET A 1 -35.52 -40.48 -28.10
CA MET A 1 -36.21 -39.18 -28.11
C MET A 1 -37.70 -39.44 -28.16
N GLU A 2 -38.42 -39.19 -27.08
CA GLU A 2 -39.70 -38.46 -27.04
C GLU A 2 -40.21 -38.42 -25.58
N GLU A 3 -40.82 -37.28 -25.24
CA GLU A 3 -41.52 -36.94 -23.98
C GLU A 3 -40.68 -36.63 -22.72
N ILE A 4 -40.10 -35.44 -22.68
CA ILE A 4 -40.11 -34.60 -21.47
C ILE A 4 -40.54 -33.19 -21.88
N ALA A 5 -41.84 -32.94 -21.79
CA ALA A 5 -42.41 -31.60 -21.84
C ALA A 5 -43.53 -31.55 -20.81
N GLU A 6 -43.19 -31.16 -19.57
CA GLU A 6 -44.12 -30.39 -18.74
C GLU A 6 -43.50 -29.61 -17.57
N HIS A 7 -42.23 -29.79 -17.20
CA HIS A 7 -41.47 -28.84 -16.37
C HIS A 7 -40.18 -28.44 -17.12
N GLY A 8 -39.78 -27.15 -17.08
CA GLY A 8 -38.75 -26.54 -17.95
C GLY A 8 -37.34 -27.18 -17.93
N PRO A 9 -36.34 -26.61 -18.64
CA PRO A 9 -35.00 -27.17 -18.90
C PRO A 9 -34.07 -27.30 -17.68
N ASP A 10 -34.65 -27.37 -16.47
CA ASP A 10 -33.97 -27.30 -15.19
C ASP A 10 -33.91 -28.69 -14.54
N TRP A 11 -32.71 -29.18 -14.24
CA TRP A 11 -32.51 -30.46 -13.53
C TRP A 11 -32.64 -30.24 -12.03
N VAL A 12 -33.45 -31.06 -11.35
CA VAL A 12 -33.71 -30.91 -9.92
C VAL A 12 -33.28 -32.16 -9.16
N ILE A 13 -32.39 -32.00 -8.17
CA ILE A 13 -31.97 -33.07 -7.25
C ILE A 13 -32.26 -32.63 -5.83
N THR A 14 -32.77 -33.53 -4.98
CA THR A 14 -32.91 -33.27 -3.55
C THR A 14 -31.99 -34.18 -2.77
N HIS A 15 -31.08 -33.61 -2.00
CA HIS A 15 -30.15 -34.34 -1.15
C HIS A 15 -30.14 -33.71 0.25
N GLU A 16 -30.37 -34.52 1.29
CA GLU A 16 -30.40 -34.09 2.70
C GLU A 16 -31.29 -32.85 2.98
N GLY A 17 -32.42 -32.73 2.27
CA GLY A 17 -33.36 -31.61 2.44
C GLY A 17 -32.98 -30.34 1.68
N VAL A 18 -31.86 -30.35 0.94
CA VAL A 18 -31.46 -29.28 0.02
C VAL A 18 -31.86 -29.66 -1.40
N LYS A 19 -32.55 -28.76 -2.10
CA LYS A 19 -32.92 -28.94 -3.50
C LYS A 19 -31.94 -28.19 -4.40
N TYR A 20 -31.19 -28.91 -5.22
CA TYR A 20 -30.28 -28.37 -6.22
C TYR A 20 -31.01 -28.25 -7.55
N VAL A 21 -30.88 -27.09 -8.21
CA VAL A 21 -31.52 -26.82 -9.50
C VAL A 21 -30.46 -26.37 -10.48
N LEU A 22 -30.16 -27.18 -11.50
CA LEU A 22 -29.27 -26.81 -12.60
C LEU A 22 -30.09 -26.27 -13.77
N ARG A 23 -30.02 -24.97 -14.00
CA ARG A 23 -30.68 -24.30 -15.12
C ARG A 23 -29.74 -24.21 -16.31
N THR A 24 -30.25 -24.57 -17.48
CA THR A 24 -29.56 -24.39 -18.75
C THR A 24 -30.15 -23.19 -19.47
N MET A 25 -29.32 -22.20 -19.80
CA MET A 25 -29.70 -21.08 -20.66
C MET A 25 -28.99 -21.22 -22.00
N SER A 26 -29.77 -21.51 -23.04
CA SER A 26 -29.27 -21.55 -24.42
C SER A 26 -29.56 -20.21 -25.10
N GLY A 27 -28.52 -19.44 -25.40
CA GLY A 27 -28.60 -18.19 -26.16
C GLY A 27 -27.60 -18.18 -27.30
N GLY A 28 -28.05 -18.38 -28.54
CA GLY A 28 -27.16 -18.44 -29.72
C GLY A 28 -26.29 -19.70 -29.75
N ASN A 29 -24.99 -19.56 -30.05
CA ASN A 29 -24.01 -20.67 -30.12
C ASN A 29 -23.36 -21.01 -28.75
N THR A 30 -23.82 -20.42 -27.65
CA THR A 30 -23.23 -20.61 -26.32
C THR A 30 -24.25 -21.16 -25.33
N THR A 31 -23.87 -22.22 -24.62
CA THR A 31 -24.66 -22.84 -23.55
C THR A 31 -24.10 -22.40 -22.21
N GLU A 32 -24.94 -21.79 -21.37
CA GLU A 32 -24.60 -21.42 -20.00
C GLU A 32 -25.35 -22.32 -19.01
N TYR A 33 -24.65 -22.75 -17.97
CA TYR A 33 -25.23 -23.52 -16.87
C TYR A 33 -25.16 -22.71 -15.58
N THR A 34 -26.26 -22.66 -14.84
CA THR A 34 -26.27 -22.09 -13.48
C THR A 34 -26.83 -23.10 -12.51
N LEU A 35 -26.07 -23.40 -11.45
CA LEU A 35 -26.50 -24.28 -10.37
C LEU A 35 -26.97 -23.44 -9.18
N TYR A 36 -28.19 -23.67 -8.75
CA TYR A 36 -28.78 -23.10 -7.55
C TYR A 36 -28.99 -24.16 -6.49
N SER A 37 -29.06 -23.74 -5.24
CA SER A 37 -29.63 -24.53 -4.16
C SER A 37 -30.82 -23.80 -3.54
N GLU A 38 -31.82 -24.57 -3.14
CA GLU A 38 -33.04 -24.14 -2.48
C GLU A 38 -33.16 -24.90 -1.16
N GLN A 39 -33.18 -24.17 -0.04
CA GLN A 39 -33.35 -24.74 1.30
C GLN A 39 -34.17 -23.76 2.14
N GLU A 40 -35.24 -24.26 2.78
CA GLU A 40 -36.10 -23.46 3.69
C GLU A 40 -36.63 -22.14 3.08
N GLY A 41 -36.85 -22.10 1.77
CA GLY A 41 -37.34 -20.91 1.05
C GLY A 41 -36.26 -19.92 0.63
N ASN A 42 -34.98 -20.17 0.95
CA ASN A 42 -33.85 -19.41 0.44
C ASN A 42 -33.26 -20.07 -0.81
N THR A 43 -33.00 -19.26 -1.84
CA THR A 43 -32.30 -19.69 -3.05
C THR A 43 -30.90 -19.05 -3.09
N SER A 44 -29.88 -19.89 -3.19
CA SER A 44 -28.49 -19.45 -3.33
C SER A 44 -27.89 -19.97 -4.63
N THR A 45 -27.35 -19.08 -5.45
CA THR A 45 -26.59 -19.45 -6.65
C THR A 45 -25.22 -19.98 -6.22
N LEU A 46 -24.89 -21.20 -6.62
CA LEU A 46 -23.64 -21.86 -6.24
C LEU A 46 -22.56 -21.70 -7.31
N ILE A 47 -22.92 -21.89 -8.58
CA ILE A 47 -21.97 -21.98 -9.70
C ILE A 47 -22.60 -21.37 -10.96
N GLN A 48 -21.78 -20.67 -11.76
CA GLN A 48 -22.07 -20.30 -13.14
C GLN A 48 -20.97 -20.83 -14.06
N LEU A 49 -21.36 -21.45 -15.17
CA LEU A 49 -20.47 -22.08 -16.14
C LEU A 49 -20.84 -21.61 -17.55
N SER A 50 -19.83 -21.21 -18.32
CA SER A 50 -19.94 -20.86 -19.74
C SER A 50 -18.78 -21.50 -20.54
N SER A 51 -18.78 -21.38 -21.87
CA SER A 51 -17.75 -21.95 -22.76
C SER A 51 -16.31 -21.52 -22.47
N ASN A 52 -16.12 -20.49 -21.65
CA ASN A 52 -14.81 -19.93 -21.32
C ASN A 52 -14.64 -19.53 -19.85
N CYS A 53 -15.61 -19.84 -18.98
CA CYS A 53 -15.58 -19.39 -17.59
C CYS A 53 -16.20 -20.42 -16.64
N VAL A 54 -15.54 -20.60 -15.50
CA VAL A 54 -16.07 -21.26 -14.31
C VAL A 54 -16.12 -20.22 -13.21
N SER A 55 -17.30 -19.95 -12.66
CA SER A 55 -17.49 -19.02 -11.55
C SER A 55 -18.12 -19.74 -10.37
N VAL A 56 -17.32 -19.99 -9.33
CA VAL A 56 -17.80 -20.52 -8.06
C VAL A 56 -18.18 -19.37 -7.13
N LEU A 57 -19.48 -19.22 -6.88
CA LEU A 57 -20.06 -18.13 -6.09
C LEU A 57 -20.14 -18.48 -4.60
N ASP A 58 -20.36 -19.76 -4.27
CA ASP A 58 -20.36 -20.27 -2.89
C ASP A 58 -19.18 -21.23 -2.66
N LYS A 59 -18.03 -20.66 -2.30
CA LYS A 59 -16.78 -21.41 -2.02
C LYS A 59 -16.84 -22.25 -0.73
N GLN A 60 -17.85 -22.08 0.12
CA GLN A 60 -17.98 -22.91 1.32
C GLN A 60 -18.56 -24.28 0.96
N ARG A 61 -19.49 -24.30 0.01
CA ARG A 61 -20.22 -25.51 -0.41
C ARG A 61 -19.64 -26.16 -1.66
N VAL A 62 -18.98 -25.38 -2.51
CA VAL A 62 -18.41 -25.85 -3.77
C VAL A 62 -16.89 -25.84 -3.69
N LYS A 63 -16.27 -26.99 -3.99
CA LYS A 63 -14.82 -27.10 -4.21
C LYS A 63 -14.52 -27.24 -5.68
N GLU A 64 -13.63 -26.40 -6.19
CA GLU A 64 -13.16 -26.41 -7.57
C GLU A 64 -11.79 -27.07 -7.67
N TYR A 65 -11.71 -28.06 -8.56
CA TYR A 65 -10.47 -28.71 -8.97
C TYR A 65 -10.33 -28.50 -10.47
N ALA A 66 -9.81 -27.35 -10.88
CA ALA A 66 -9.68 -27.03 -12.29
C ALA A 66 -8.22 -26.88 -12.73
N VAL A 67 -8.03 -27.09 -14.03
CA VAL A 67 -6.83 -26.74 -14.74
C VAL A 67 -7.14 -25.54 -15.64
N ASN A 68 -6.23 -24.57 -15.60
CA ASN A 68 -6.22 -23.45 -16.52
C ASN A 68 -5.16 -23.68 -17.60
N VAL A 69 -5.57 -23.50 -18.86
CA VAL A 69 -4.71 -23.46 -20.03
C VAL A 69 -4.64 -22.00 -20.48
N ASP A 70 -3.43 -21.43 -20.52
CA ASP A 70 -3.21 -20.02 -20.85
C ASP A 70 -4.09 -19.06 -20.03
N PHE A 71 -4.20 -19.35 -18.73
CA PHE A 71 -5.00 -18.60 -17.75
C PHE A 71 -6.52 -18.67 -17.95
N ALA A 72 -7.03 -19.42 -18.93
CA ALA A 72 -8.44 -19.74 -19.09
C ALA A 72 -8.78 -21.11 -18.50
N ALA A 73 -9.91 -21.23 -17.81
CA ALA A 73 -10.39 -22.52 -17.32
C ALA A 73 -10.63 -23.48 -18.50
N SER A 74 -10.10 -24.70 -18.41
CA SER A 74 -10.19 -25.70 -19.49
C SER A 74 -10.94 -26.93 -19.01
N GLU A 75 -10.35 -27.80 -18.20
CA GLU A 75 -11.02 -29.01 -17.70
C GLU A 75 -10.95 -29.10 -16.18
N GLY A 76 -11.92 -29.77 -15.56
CA GLY A 76 -11.92 -29.92 -14.12
C GLY A 76 -13.11 -30.69 -13.55
N LEU A 77 -13.13 -30.67 -12.21
CA LEU A 77 -14.15 -31.30 -11.38
C LEU A 77 -14.60 -30.30 -10.32
N LEU A 78 -15.91 -30.07 -10.22
CA LEU A 78 -16.53 -29.35 -9.11
C LEU A 78 -17.21 -30.36 -8.19
N ILE A 79 -17.06 -30.17 -6.88
CA ILE A 79 -17.71 -30.99 -5.86
C ILE A 79 -18.59 -30.08 -5.02
N VAL A 80 -19.89 -30.33 -5.05
CA VAL A 80 -20.91 -29.55 -4.34
C VAL A 80 -21.45 -30.39 -3.19
N ASP A 81 -21.31 -29.87 -1.97
CA ASP A 81 -21.80 -30.50 -0.73
C ASP A 81 -21.40 -31.97 -0.56
N LYS A 82 -20.28 -32.35 -1.20
CA LYS A 82 -19.70 -33.72 -1.23
C LYS A 82 -20.58 -34.78 -1.90
N CYS A 83 -21.76 -34.44 -2.41
CA CYS A 83 -22.69 -35.39 -3.03
C CYS A 83 -22.80 -35.23 -4.55
N LEU A 84 -22.69 -34.00 -5.06
CA LEU A 84 -22.77 -33.74 -6.50
C LEU A 84 -21.38 -33.51 -7.08
N TYR A 85 -21.07 -34.28 -8.12
CA TYR A 85 -19.81 -34.20 -8.84
C TYR A 85 -20.09 -33.72 -10.26
N ILE A 86 -19.51 -32.57 -10.61
CA ILE A 86 -19.67 -31.94 -11.93
C ILE A 86 -18.32 -31.98 -12.62
N GLN A 87 -18.17 -32.86 -13.59
CA GLN A 87 -17.03 -32.83 -14.50
C GLN A 87 -17.33 -31.88 -15.66
N PHE A 88 -16.36 -31.04 -16.02
CA PHE A 88 -16.49 -30.11 -17.14
C PHE A 88 -15.25 -30.15 -18.04
N ASP A 89 -15.47 -29.91 -19.34
CA ASP A 89 -14.46 -29.66 -20.37
C ASP A 89 -14.93 -28.44 -21.18
N LEU A 90 -14.21 -27.33 -21.04
CA LEU A 90 -14.44 -26.04 -21.67
C LEU A 90 -13.50 -25.85 -22.84
N ARG A 91 -14.08 -25.55 -24.00
CA ARG A 91 -13.34 -25.29 -25.23
C ARG A 91 -13.85 -23.99 -25.84
N PRO A 92 -12.97 -23.07 -26.23
CA PRO A 92 -13.38 -21.81 -26.84
C PRO A 92 -14.26 -22.04 -28.07
N SER A 93 -15.42 -21.40 -28.12
CA SER A 93 -16.38 -21.48 -29.25
C SER A 93 -17.03 -22.85 -29.48
N GLU A 94 -16.93 -23.78 -28.53
CA GLU A 94 -17.65 -25.06 -28.55
C GLU A 94 -18.69 -25.12 -27.42
N GLU A 95 -19.59 -26.10 -27.50
CA GLU A 95 -20.58 -26.34 -26.45
C GLU A 95 -19.88 -26.84 -25.16
N VAL A 96 -20.33 -26.35 -24.01
CA VAL A 96 -19.81 -26.77 -22.70
C VAL A 96 -20.12 -28.25 -22.49
N HIS A 97 -19.08 -29.08 -22.41
CA HIS A 97 -19.23 -30.50 -22.09
C HIS A 97 -19.30 -30.68 -20.58
N LEU A 98 -20.51 -30.93 -20.06
CA LEU A 98 -20.77 -31.09 -18.64
C LEU A 98 -21.33 -32.49 -18.33
N ILE A 99 -20.77 -33.14 -17.32
CA ILE A 99 -21.29 -34.39 -16.74
C ILE A 99 -21.59 -34.12 -15.27
N LEU A 100 -22.85 -34.31 -14.88
CA LEU A 100 -23.30 -34.18 -13.48
C LEU A 100 -23.70 -35.56 -12.95
N ALA A 101 -23.14 -35.91 -11.79
CA ALA A 101 -23.42 -37.17 -11.11
C ALA A 101 -23.79 -36.91 -9.64
N ASP A 102 -24.81 -37.62 -9.14
CA ASP A 102 -25.07 -37.74 -7.70
C ASP A 102 -24.48 -39.05 -7.21
N ILE A 103 -23.42 -38.95 -6.41
CA ILE A 103 -22.69 -40.12 -5.93
C ILE A 103 -23.49 -40.93 -4.88
N THR A 104 -24.52 -40.32 -4.27
CA THR A 104 -25.35 -40.93 -3.23
C THR A 104 -26.38 -41.85 -3.83
N SER A 105 -27.13 -41.35 -4.82
CA SER A 105 -28.10 -42.15 -5.59
C SER A 105 -27.43 -43.04 -6.64
N LYS A 106 -26.16 -42.76 -6.96
CA LYS A 106 -25.40 -43.39 -8.06
C LYS A 106 -26.04 -43.14 -9.43
N GLU A 107 -26.59 -41.95 -9.62
CA GLU A 107 -27.26 -41.54 -10.87
C GLU A 107 -26.43 -40.51 -11.65
N LEU A 108 -26.38 -40.69 -12.98
CA LEU A 108 -25.95 -39.64 -13.90
C LEU A 108 -27.17 -38.77 -14.22
N LEU A 109 -27.01 -37.47 -14.01
CA LEU A 109 -28.09 -36.50 -14.10
C LEU A 109 -27.97 -35.69 -15.38
N VAL A 110 -26.75 -35.34 -15.79
CA VAL A 110 -26.48 -34.63 -17.04
C VAL A 110 -25.35 -35.33 -17.78
N VAL A 111 -25.54 -35.55 -19.08
CA VAL A 111 -24.54 -36.14 -19.99
C VAL A 111 -24.56 -35.38 -21.33
N PRO A 112 -23.40 -35.03 -21.93
CA PRO A 112 -23.35 -34.32 -23.21
C PRO A 112 -23.91 -35.17 -24.35
N ARG A 113 -24.67 -34.55 -25.28
CA ARG A 113 -25.23 -35.23 -26.47
C ARG A 113 -24.13 -35.79 -27.38
N ASP A 114 -23.05 -35.05 -27.56
CA ASP A 114 -21.96 -35.36 -28.48
C ASP A 114 -20.66 -35.75 -27.76
N ALA A 115 -20.73 -36.64 -26.75
CA ALA A 115 -19.52 -37.19 -26.15
C ALA A 115 -18.71 -37.98 -27.20
N SER A 116 -17.85 -37.31 -27.98
CA SER A 116 -17.02 -37.94 -29.00
C SER A 116 -16.03 -38.89 -28.32
N ALA A 117 -15.83 -40.06 -28.92
CA ALA A 117 -14.89 -41.05 -28.40
C ALA A 117 -13.46 -40.55 -28.62
N ASP A 118 -12.91 -39.80 -27.67
CA ASP A 118 -11.49 -39.46 -27.70
C ASP A 118 -10.70 -40.53 -26.94
N SER A 119 -9.57 -40.93 -27.53
CA SER A 119 -8.96 -42.26 -27.42
C SER A 119 -7.99 -42.44 -26.24
N SER A 120 -8.04 -41.59 -25.22
CA SER A 120 -7.05 -41.63 -24.14
C SER A 120 -7.55 -42.37 -22.88
N VAL A 121 -6.89 -43.51 -22.62
CA VAL A 121 -7.06 -44.47 -21.51
C VAL A 121 -8.27 -45.41 -21.64
N ILE A 122 -8.14 -46.37 -22.55
CA ILE A 122 -9.01 -47.53 -22.64
C ILE A 122 -8.56 -48.53 -21.58
N ILE A 123 -9.31 -48.70 -20.49
CA ILE A 123 -9.38 -50.05 -19.93
C ILE A 123 -10.21 -50.82 -20.95
N SER A 124 -9.59 -51.76 -21.66
CA SER A 124 -10.35 -52.69 -22.50
C SER A 124 -11.10 -53.61 -21.56
N ALA A 125 -12.24 -53.14 -21.06
CA ALA A 125 -13.14 -53.96 -20.29
C ALA A 125 -13.73 -54.97 -21.25
N ASP A 126 -13.54 -56.26 -20.97
CA ASP A 126 -14.16 -57.33 -21.74
C ASP A 126 -15.68 -57.33 -21.53
N ARG A 127 -16.15 -56.77 -20.40
CA ARG A 127 -17.55 -56.68 -20.03
C ARG A 127 -17.86 -55.47 -19.13
N TRP A 128 -18.99 -54.82 -19.38
CA TRP A 128 -19.60 -53.79 -18.52
C TRP A 128 -20.89 -54.31 -17.90
N ASP A 129 -20.99 -54.26 -16.57
CA ASP A 129 -22.19 -54.58 -15.79
C ASP A 129 -22.76 -53.27 -15.22
N GLY A 130 -23.61 -52.61 -16.00
CA GLY A 130 -24.26 -51.35 -15.62
C GLY A 130 -25.21 -50.85 -16.72
N PRO A 131 -25.83 -49.68 -16.55
CA PRO A 131 -26.70 -49.10 -17.57
C PRO A 131 -25.92 -48.74 -18.84
N CYS A 132 -26.61 -48.84 -19.98
CA CYS A 132 -26.08 -48.52 -21.31
C CYS A 132 -27.04 -47.61 -22.08
N GLU A 133 -26.47 -46.74 -22.90
CA GLU A 133 -27.18 -45.91 -23.87
C GLU A 133 -26.56 -46.17 -25.26
N MET A 134 -27.39 -46.53 -26.25
CA MET A 134 -26.95 -46.92 -27.60
C MET A 134 -25.78 -47.94 -27.57
N ASP A 135 -25.96 -49.02 -26.80
CA ASP A 135 -24.96 -50.10 -26.59
C ASP A 135 -23.61 -49.67 -25.99
N SER A 136 -23.52 -48.43 -25.48
CA SER A 136 -22.32 -47.91 -24.81
C SER A 136 -22.59 -47.72 -23.30
N PRO A 137 -21.61 -47.97 -22.42
CA PRO A 137 -21.76 -47.71 -20.98
C PRO A 137 -22.21 -46.27 -20.68
N CYS A 138 -23.26 -46.09 -19.88
CA CYS A 138 -23.76 -44.77 -19.50
C CYS A 138 -24.43 -44.84 -18.12
N GLY A 139 -23.68 -44.58 -17.05
CA GLY A 139 -24.19 -44.65 -15.68
C GLY A 139 -23.19 -45.21 -14.68
N TRP A 140 -23.66 -45.53 -13.47
CA TRP A 140 -22.88 -46.26 -12.48
C TRP A 140 -22.86 -47.76 -12.80
N GLY A 141 -21.68 -48.37 -12.84
CA GLY A 141 -21.56 -49.81 -13.11
C GLY A 141 -20.17 -50.36 -12.82
N ARG A 142 -19.96 -51.61 -13.24
CA ARG A 142 -18.72 -52.38 -13.00
C ARG A 142 -18.06 -52.80 -14.31
N SER A 143 -16.76 -52.60 -14.41
CA SER A 143 -15.94 -53.07 -15.54
C SER A 143 -15.16 -54.32 -15.14
N ILE A 144 -15.29 -55.36 -15.96
CA ILE A 144 -14.64 -56.64 -15.76
C ILE A 144 -13.65 -56.86 -16.91
N ILE A 145 -12.41 -57.21 -16.57
CA ILE A 145 -11.34 -57.56 -17.52
C ILE A 145 -11.07 -59.07 -17.50
N GLY A 146 -10.24 -59.54 -18.43
CA GLY A 146 -9.96 -60.95 -18.68
C GLY A 146 -9.70 -61.77 -17.42
N GLY A 147 -10.37 -62.93 -17.34
CA GLY A 147 -10.34 -63.80 -16.16
C GLY A 147 -11.39 -63.46 -15.09
N GLY A 148 -12.33 -62.55 -15.37
CA GLY A 148 -13.41 -62.19 -14.44
C GLY A 148 -13.00 -61.21 -13.35
N VAL A 149 -11.89 -60.51 -13.55
CA VAL A 149 -11.31 -59.58 -12.58
C VAL A 149 -12.05 -58.25 -12.65
N LEU A 150 -12.57 -57.76 -11.50
CA LEU A 150 -13.14 -56.43 -11.38
C LEU A 150 -12.01 -55.40 -11.51
N ALA A 151 -12.08 -54.54 -12.53
CA ALA A 151 -11.07 -53.51 -12.78
C ALA A 151 -11.51 -52.12 -12.29
N TYR A 152 -12.81 -51.85 -12.36
CA TYR A 152 -13.39 -50.54 -12.04
C TYR A 152 -14.85 -50.67 -11.59
N GLU A 153 -15.27 -49.87 -10.60
CA GLU A 153 -16.66 -49.63 -10.24
C GLU A 153 -16.88 -48.12 -10.10
N GLY A 154 -17.85 -47.54 -10.82
CA GLY A 154 -18.13 -46.11 -10.75
C GLY A 154 -18.91 -45.60 -11.96
N PHE A 155 -18.93 -44.28 -12.15
CA PHE A 155 -19.60 -43.65 -13.28
C PHE A 155 -18.80 -43.74 -14.56
N ARG A 156 -19.44 -44.20 -15.63
CA ARG A 156 -18.87 -44.24 -16.98
C ARG A 156 -19.81 -43.63 -18.00
N VAL A 157 -19.23 -42.86 -18.92
CA VAL A 157 -19.90 -42.38 -20.14
C VAL A 157 -19.08 -42.82 -21.34
N LYS A 158 -19.67 -43.69 -22.17
CA LYS A 158 -19.01 -44.41 -23.26
C LYS A 158 -17.76 -45.14 -22.76
N ASN A 159 -16.58 -44.68 -23.14
CA ASN A 159 -15.29 -45.26 -22.76
C ASN A 159 -14.55 -44.43 -21.69
N ARG A 160 -15.21 -43.47 -21.05
CA ARG A 160 -14.60 -42.54 -20.09
C ARG A 160 -15.13 -42.78 -18.69
N ASP A 161 -14.23 -43.01 -17.74
CA ASP A 161 -14.56 -43.00 -16.32
C ASP A 161 -14.62 -41.55 -15.83
N VAL A 162 -15.73 -41.16 -15.21
CA VAL A 162 -16.08 -39.76 -14.98
C VAL A 162 -16.54 -39.54 -13.55
N CYS A 163 -16.49 -38.30 -13.08
CA CYS A 163 -16.97 -37.85 -11.77
C CYS A 163 -16.35 -38.56 -10.56
N TYR A 164 -16.72 -39.81 -10.28
CA TYR A 164 -16.30 -40.57 -9.12
C TYR A 164 -16.24 -42.07 -9.42
N GLY A 165 -15.27 -42.77 -8.84
CA GLY A 165 -15.22 -44.22 -8.90
C GLY A 165 -14.06 -44.86 -8.15
N THR A 166 -14.03 -46.18 -8.24
CA THR A 166 -13.03 -47.05 -7.62
C THR A 166 -12.33 -47.87 -8.69
N TYR A 167 -11.00 -47.76 -8.77
CA TYR A 167 -10.18 -48.73 -9.50
C TYR A 167 -9.68 -49.82 -8.57
N TYR A 168 -9.52 -51.03 -9.08
CA TYR A 168 -9.10 -52.21 -8.32
C TYR A 168 -7.77 -52.77 -8.82
N HIS A 169 -7.05 -53.44 -7.92
CA HIS A 169 -5.94 -54.34 -8.25
C HIS A 169 -6.50 -55.68 -8.75
N THR A 170 -5.63 -56.52 -9.32
CA THR A 170 -6.05 -57.83 -9.86
C THR A 170 -6.55 -58.83 -8.83
N ASP A 171 -6.24 -58.59 -7.55
CA ASP A 171 -6.72 -59.40 -6.41
C ASP A 171 -8.07 -58.91 -5.85
N GLY A 172 -8.65 -57.86 -6.45
CA GLY A 172 -9.92 -57.27 -6.02
C GLY A 172 -9.79 -56.25 -4.89
N SER A 173 -8.59 -55.96 -4.38
CA SER A 173 -8.37 -54.86 -3.44
C SER A 173 -8.49 -53.51 -4.16
N SER A 174 -9.02 -52.49 -3.46
CA SER A 174 -9.08 -51.14 -4.02
C SER A 174 -7.68 -50.63 -4.32
N ARG A 175 -7.51 -49.98 -5.47
CA ARG A 175 -6.28 -49.28 -5.89
C ARG A 175 -6.44 -47.78 -5.72
N TYR A 176 -7.59 -47.24 -6.12
CA TYR A 176 -7.91 -45.83 -6.02
C TYR A 176 -9.40 -45.68 -5.78
N VAL A 177 -9.81 -44.79 -4.89
CA VAL A 177 -11.21 -44.42 -4.64
C VAL A 177 -11.27 -42.89 -4.62
N GLY A 178 -12.00 -42.26 -5.53
CA GLY A 178 -12.06 -40.80 -5.56
C GLY A 178 -12.62 -40.21 -6.84
N GLY A 179 -12.37 -38.90 -6.99
CA GLY A 179 -12.82 -38.13 -8.14
C GLY A 179 -12.08 -38.49 -9.44
N LEU A 180 -12.79 -38.37 -10.55
CA LEU A 180 -12.29 -38.74 -11.88
C LEU A 180 -12.65 -37.68 -12.91
N VAL A 181 -11.69 -37.38 -13.79
CA VAL A 181 -11.93 -36.62 -15.02
C VAL A 181 -11.35 -37.42 -16.18
N ASN A 182 -12.22 -37.94 -17.04
CA ASN A 182 -11.83 -38.71 -18.23
C ASN A 182 -10.81 -39.85 -17.92
N GLY A 183 -11.08 -40.65 -16.90
CA GLY A 183 -10.22 -41.77 -16.46
C GLY A 183 -8.96 -41.37 -15.70
N ARG A 184 -8.76 -40.08 -15.42
CA ARG A 184 -7.63 -39.57 -14.65
C ARG A 184 -8.07 -39.25 -13.23
N PHE A 185 -7.25 -39.60 -12.24
CA PHE A 185 -7.49 -39.28 -10.83
C PHE A 185 -7.49 -37.77 -10.65
N TRP A 186 -8.55 -37.26 -10.03
CA TRP A 186 -8.85 -35.84 -9.96
C TRP A 186 -9.57 -35.47 -8.67
N GLY A 187 -9.25 -34.30 -8.10
CA GLY A 187 -9.83 -33.86 -6.84
C GLY A 187 -9.48 -34.82 -5.68
N PRO A 188 -10.32 -34.91 -4.63
CA PRO A 188 -10.06 -35.75 -3.48
C PRO A 188 -10.10 -37.26 -3.85
N GLY A 189 -9.11 -38.02 -3.36
CA GLY A 189 -9.09 -39.47 -3.51
C GLY A 189 -8.03 -40.18 -2.68
N ASP A 190 -8.33 -41.45 -2.39
CA ASP A 190 -7.51 -42.36 -1.62
C ASP A 190 -6.86 -43.40 -2.54
N HIS A 191 -5.56 -43.62 -2.37
CA HIS A 191 -4.78 -44.60 -3.13
C HIS A 191 -4.20 -45.65 -2.20
N PHE A 192 -4.31 -46.91 -2.60
CA PHE A 192 -3.97 -48.07 -1.78
C PHE A 192 -2.94 -48.97 -2.51
N ASN A 193 -2.07 -49.63 -1.75
CA ASN A 193 -1.16 -50.64 -2.31
C ASN A 193 -1.91 -51.97 -2.56
N ALA A 194 -1.25 -52.94 -3.19
CA ALA A 194 -1.82 -54.27 -3.44
C ALA A 194 -2.04 -55.12 -2.17
N LYS A 195 -1.67 -54.64 -0.98
CA LYS A 195 -2.02 -55.27 0.30
C LYS A 195 -3.30 -54.69 0.91
N GLY A 196 -3.86 -53.63 0.29
CA GLY A 196 -4.99 -52.88 0.81
C GLY A 196 -4.63 -51.76 1.80
N ASP A 197 -3.33 -51.48 2.03
CA ASP A 197 -2.93 -50.39 2.92
C ASP A 197 -3.08 -49.02 2.22
N LEU A 198 -3.60 -48.02 2.94
CA LEU A 198 -3.69 -46.64 2.47
C LEU A 198 -2.28 -46.04 2.27
N VAL A 199 -1.94 -45.71 1.03
CA VAL A 199 -0.64 -45.13 0.64
C VAL A 199 -0.71 -43.61 0.56
N TYR A 200 -1.87 -43.07 0.21
CA TYR A 200 -2.09 -41.63 0.09
C TYR A 200 -3.57 -41.32 0.18
N SER A 201 -3.92 -40.30 0.98
CA SER A 201 -5.23 -39.67 0.99
C SER A 201 -5.01 -38.19 0.77
N GLY A 202 -5.65 -37.61 -0.25
CA GLY A 202 -5.43 -36.22 -0.62
C GLY A 202 -5.97 -35.88 -2.00
N GLU A 203 -5.47 -34.78 -2.56
CA GLU A 203 -5.96 -34.25 -3.83
C GLU A 203 -5.10 -34.72 -5.01
N TRP A 204 -5.72 -34.92 -6.15
CA TRP A 204 -5.14 -35.44 -7.37
C TRP A 204 -5.45 -34.51 -8.55
N ILE A 205 -4.50 -34.36 -9.47
CA ILE A 205 -4.74 -33.81 -10.81
C ILE A 205 -3.88 -34.59 -11.80
N TRP A 206 -4.47 -35.01 -12.92
CA TRP A 206 -3.84 -35.84 -13.96
C TRP A 206 -3.05 -37.05 -13.42
N ASN A 207 -3.66 -37.86 -12.55
CA ASN A 207 -3.02 -39.05 -11.95
C ASN A 207 -1.80 -38.74 -11.07
N ARG A 208 -1.53 -37.47 -10.76
CA ARG A 208 -0.45 -37.05 -9.87
C ARG A 208 -1.05 -36.51 -8.57
N LYS A 209 -0.44 -36.89 -7.45
CA LYS A 209 -0.71 -36.28 -6.14
C LYS A 209 -0.50 -34.77 -6.27
N ARG A 210 -1.36 -33.96 -5.64
CA ARG A 210 -1.38 -32.49 -5.72
C ARG A 210 0.04 -31.92 -5.67
N PRO A 211 0.53 -31.28 -6.75
CA PRO A 211 1.80 -30.56 -6.67
C PRO A 211 1.57 -29.31 -5.82
N SER A 212 2.22 -29.23 -4.66
CA SER A 212 2.27 -27.97 -3.90
C SER A 212 3.01 -26.88 -4.68
N ARG A 213 3.92 -27.28 -5.56
CA ARG A 213 4.74 -26.38 -6.39
C ARG A 213 4.64 -26.73 -7.86
N ALA A 214 4.43 -25.73 -8.71
CA ALA A 214 4.48 -25.86 -10.15
C ALA A 214 5.64 -25.03 -10.72
N PHE A 215 6.37 -25.61 -11.67
CA PHE A 215 7.44 -24.94 -12.41
C PHE A 215 7.14 -25.02 -13.91
N ILE A 216 6.89 -23.88 -14.54
CA ILE A 216 6.56 -23.76 -15.96
C ILE A 216 7.85 -23.45 -16.73
N LYS A 217 8.26 -24.34 -17.63
CA LYS A 217 9.49 -24.18 -18.45
C LYS A 217 9.24 -23.36 -19.72
N SER A 218 10.29 -22.68 -20.19
CA SER A 218 10.37 -21.76 -21.34
C SER A 218 9.58 -22.14 -22.62
N TYR A 219 9.49 -23.43 -22.97
CA TYR A 219 9.08 -23.88 -24.31
C TYR A 219 7.73 -24.61 -24.37
N TYR A 220 6.99 -24.72 -23.27
CA TYR A 220 5.68 -25.37 -23.28
C TYR A 220 4.57 -24.34 -23.47
N ASP A 221 4.11 -24.25 -24.72
CA ASP A 221 2.85 -23.64 -25.13
C ASP A 221 1.86 -24.79 -25.39
N PRO A 222 0.69 -24.83 -24.74
CA PRO A 222 0.15 -23.82 -23.82
C PRO A 222 0.68 -23.92 -22.38
N VAL A 223 0.54 -22.83 -21.64
CA VAL A 223 0.82 -22.75 -20.21
C VAL A 223 -0.28 -23.46 -19.44
N VAL A 224 0.03 -24.60 -18.83
CA VAL A 224 -0.97 -25.41 -18.13
C VAL A 224 -0.73 -25.40 -16.62
N ILE A 225 -1.72 -24.91 -15.85
CA ILE A 225 -1.59 -24.65 -14.41
C ILE A 225 -2.80 -25.21 -13.66
N SER A 226 -2.57 -25.94 -12.59
CA SER A 226 -3.63 -26.28 -11.64
C SER A 226 -3.97 -25.07 -10.77
N GLN A 227 -5.26 -24.81 -10.53
CA GLN A 227 -5.69 -23.77 -9.58
C GLN A 227 -5.26 -24.02 -8.12
N THR A 228 -4.92 -25.28 -7.79
CA THR A 228 -4.62 -25.71 -6.41
C THR A 228 -3.15 -25.51 -6.01
N VAL A 229 -2.30 -24.99 -6.91
CA VAL A 229 -0.87 -24.78 -6.61
C VAL A 229 -0.69 -23.74 -5.51
N SER A 230 0.22 -24.00 -4.57
CA SER A 230 0.56 -23.03 -3.52
C SER A 230 1.82 -22.24 -3.83
N SER A 231 2.68 -22.73 -4.73
CA SER A 231 3.82 -21.99 -5.25
C SER A 231 3.92 -22.19 -6.76
N LEU A 232 4.05 -21.11 -7.50
CA LEU A 232 4.12 -21.11 -8.94
C LEU A 232 5.36 -20.36 -9.41
N THR A 233 6.20 -21.04 -10.17
CA THR A 233 7.41 -20.46 -10.75
C THR A 233 7.36 -20.56 -12.27
N PHE A 234 7.49 -19.42 -12.93
CA PHE A 234 7.74 -19.33 -14.37
C PHE A 234 9.24 -19.27 -14.59
N GLY A 235 9.78 -20.27 -15.30
CA GLY A 235 11.17 -20.31 -15.67
C GLY A 235 11.52 -19.27 -16.73
N ASP A 236 12.81 -19.08 -16.99
CA ASP A 236 13.29 -18.10 -17.97
C ASP A 236 12.53 -18.18 -19.31
N ASN A 237 12.10 -17.04 -19.82
CA ASN A 237 11.37 -16.89 -21.08
C ASN A 237 10.11 -17.75 -21.17
N ALA A 238 9.39 -17.97 -20.07
CA ALA A 238 8.09 -18.64 -20.11
C ALA A 238 6.98 -17.70 -20.64
N GLY A 239 5.92 -18.29 -21.21
CA GLY A 239 4.74 -17.52 -21.65
C GLY A 239 4.97 -16.66 -22.90
N THR A 240 5.72 -17.17 -23.88
CA THR A 240 6.09 -16.45 -25.11
C THR A 240 5.00 -16.44 -26.18
N SER A 241 3.87 -17.11 -25.95
CA SER A 241 2.73 -17.11 -26.87
C SER A 241 2.19 -15.69 -27.06
N LYS A 242 1.94 -15.31 -28.32
CA LYS A 242 1.35 -14.00 -28.68
C LYS A 242 -0.09 -13.81 -28.17
N HIS A 243 -0.74 -14.89 -27.77
CA HIS A 243 -2.12 -14.88 -27.26
C HIS A 243 -2.19 -14.53 -25.77
N LEU A 244 -1.07 -14.69 -25.04
CA LEU A 244 -0.94 -14.36 -23.61
C LEU A 244 -0.81 -12.85 -23.39
N THR A 245 -1.90 -12.14 -23.68
CA THR A 245 -1.99 -10.68 -23.54
C THR A 245 -2.65 -10.28 -22.22
N ASP A 246 -3.52 -11.11 -21.67
CA ASP A 246 -4.24 -10.87 -20.43
C ASP A 246 -3.95 -12.01 -19.46
N ILE A 247 -3.26 -11.69 -18.38
CA ILE A 247 -2.77 -12.65 -17.39
C ILE A 247 -3.48 -12.38 -16.08
N ASP A 248 -4.39 -13.27 -15.71
CA ASP A 248 -5.18 -13.15 -14.49
C ASP A 248 -4.91 -14.32 -13.54
N PHE A 249 -4.36 -14.01 -12.38
CA PHE A 249 -4.07 -15.00 -11.35
C PHE A 249 -5.20 -15.16 -10.31
N SER A 250 -6.28 -14.39 -10.40
CA SER A 250 -7.40 -14.46 -9.45
C SER A 250 -7.94 -15.87 -9.18
N PRO A 251 -7.94 -16.84 -10.13
CA PRO A 251 -8.36 -18.21 -9.86
C PRO A 251 -7.47 -18.99 -8.86
N PHE A 252 -6.19 -18.61 -8.67
CA PHE A 252 -5.22 -19.38 -7.87
C PHE A 252 -5.30 -19.05 -6.37
N GLN A 253 -6.44 -19.32 -5.75
CA GLN A 253 -6.76 -18.91 -4.37
C GLN A 253 -5.86 -19.51 -3.28
N SER A 254 -5.16 -20.61 -3.58
CA SER A 254 -4.18 -21.25 -2.68
C SER A 254 -2.75 -20.72 -2.83
N LEU A 255 -2.51 -19.80 -3.77
CA LEU A 255 -1.19 -19.33 -4.12
C LEU A 255 -0.58 -18.50 -2.98
N THR A 256 0.58 -18.93 -2.51
CA THR A 256 1.38 -18.26 -1.47
C THR A 256 2.61 -17.57 -2.04
N HIS A 257 3.26 -18.18 -3.04
CA HIS A 257 4.49 -17.66 -3.65
C HIS A 257 4.33 -17.64 -5.17
N LEU A 258 4.54 -16.48 -5.77
CA LEU A 258 4.57 -16.32 -7.21
C LEU A 258 5.93 -15.80 -7.66
N THR A 259 6.61 -16.58 -8.51
CA THR A 259 7.93 -16.23 -9.01
C THR A 259 7.95 -16.25 -10.53
N PHE A 260 8.51 -15.21 -11.12
CA PHE A 260 8.92 -15.18 -12.52
C PHE A 260 10.44 -15.07 -12.52
N GLN A 261 11.13 -15.95 -13.25
CA GLN A 261 12.56 -15.77 -13.51
C GLN A 261 12.74 -14.63 -14.52
N HIS A 262 13.56 -14.78 -15.57
CA HIS A 262 13.84 -13.67 -16.48
C HIS A 262 13.02 -13.75 -17.76
N GLY A 263 12.69 -12.60 -18.37
CA GLY A 263 12.15 -12.54 -19.74
C GLY A 263 10.75 -13.14 -19.93
N CYS A 264 9.98 -13.34 -18.85
CA CYS A 264 8.67 -13.99 -18.93
C CYS A 264 7.60 -13.07 -19.55
N PHE A 265 6.68 -13.63 -20.32
CA PHE A 265 5.46 -12.96 -20.83
C PHE A 265 5.68 -11.65 -21.62
N PRO A 266 6.48 -11.65 -22.71
CA PRO A 266 6.80 -10.44 -23.48
C PRO A 266 5.59 -9.78 -24.19
N HIS A 267 4.48 -10.51 -24.32
CA HIS A 267 3.26 -10.06 -25.00
C HIS A 267 2.16 -9.60 -24.04
N ALA A 268 2.37 -9.70 -22.72
CA ALA A 268 1.39 -9.28 -21.74
C ALA A 268 1.08 -7.78 -21.85
N ARG A 269 -0.21 -7.46 -21.76
CA ARG A 269 -0.76 -6.10 -21.68
C ARG A 269 -1.42 -5.86 -20.34
N ARG A 270 -2.09 -6.86 -19.77
CA ARG A 270 -2.70 -6.78 -18.43
C ARG A 270 -2.19 -7.93 -17.57
N VAL A 271 -1.74 -7.60 -16.36
CA VAL A 271 -1.27 -8.56 -15.35
C VAL A 271 -2.00 -8.27 -14.05
N ARG A 272 -2.83 -9.22 -13.59
CA ARG A 272 -3.70 -9.05 -12.42
C ARG A 272 -3.38 -10.08 -11.35
N LEU A 273 -2.99 -9.58 -10.19
CA LEU A 273 -2.80 -10.32 -8.95
C LEU A 273 -3.87 -9.82 -7.97
N CYS A 274 -5.11 -10.26 -8.17
CA CYS A 274 -6.27 -9.72 -7.45
C CYS A 274 -6.94 -10.80 -6.60
N ASN A 275 -7.36 -10.43 -5.39
CA ASN A 275 -8.14 -11.30 -4.49
C ASN A 275 -7.42 -12.62 -4.16
N LEU A 276 -6.14 -12.54 -3.79
CA LEU A 276 -5.31 -13.70 -3.45
C LEU A 276 -5.08 -13.75 -1.93
N PRO A 277 -5.93 -14.46 -1.17
CA PRO A 277 -5.96 -14.39 0.30
C PRO A 277 -4.72 -14.99 0.97
N GLU A 278 -4.05 -15.92 0.30
CA GLU A 278 -2.89 -16.65 0.82
C GLU A 278 -1.54 -16.14 0.29
N LEU A 279 -1.54 -15.17 -0.64
CA LEU A 279 -0.32 -14.70 -1.30
C LEU A 279 0.56 -13.92 -0.32
N THR A 280 1.80 -14.39 -0.12
CA THR A 280 2.78 -13.79 0.80
C THR A 280 3.90 -13.09 0.04
N THR A 281 4.33 -13.61 -1.12
CA THR A 281 5.45 -13.03 -1.87
C THR A 281 5.21 -13.04 -3.38
N VAL A 282 5.64 -11.96 -4.04
CA VAL A 282 5.71 -11.84 -5.50
C VAL A 282 7.13 -11.44 -5.87
N ASP A 283 7.79 -12.28 -6.65
CA ASP A 283 9.15 -12.05 -7.14
C ASP A 283 9.18 -12.11 -8.66
N VAL A 284 9.45 -10.98 -9.30
CA VAL A 284 9.53 -10.83 -10.75
C VAL A 284 10.99 -10.57 -11.10
N GLY A 285 11.65 -11.48 -11.83
CA GLY A 285 13.00 -11.28 -12.32
C GLY A 285 13.11 -10.23 -13.42
N ASP A 286 14.33 -10.05 -13.94
CA ASP A 286 14.62 -9.02 -14.94
C ASP A 286 13.93 -9.29 -16.30
N THR A 287 13.58 -8.23 -17.03
CA THR A 287 13.00 -8.22 -18.39
C THR A 287 11.67 -8.96 -18.53
N CYS A 288 10.97 -9.23 -17.42
CA CYS A 288 9.62 -9.78 -17.45
C CYS A 288 8.61 -8.74 -17.91
N PHE A 289 7.63 -9.15 -18.72
CA PHE A 289 6.63 -8.25 -19.28
C PHE A 289 7.24 -7.08 -20.09
N PHE A 290 8.44 -7.31 -20.64
CA PHE A 290 9.18 -6.32 -21.42
C PHE A 290 8.76 -6.31 -22.89
N ASN A 291 8.64 -5.11 -23.46
CA ASN A 291 8.35 -4.92 -24.88
C ASN A 291 9.10 -3.70 -25.42
N MET A 292 9.91 -3.85 -26.48
CA MET A 292 10.69 -2.73 -27.03
C MET A 292 9.89 -1.77 -27.93
N ARG A 293 8.63 -2.09 -28.27
CA ARG A 293 7.81 -1.26 -29.17
C ARG A 293 6.65 -0.65 -28.38
N PRO A 294 6.88 0.43 -27.63
CA PRO A 294 5.79 1.13 -26.97
C PRO A 294 4.91 1.78 -28.04
N ASN A 295 3.68 1.29 -28.17
CA ASN A 295 2.64 2.10 -28.75
C ASN A 295 2.02 2.89 -27.59
N ARG A 296 2.25 4.21 -27.53
CA ARG A 296 1.79 5.06 -26.40
C ARG A 296 0.26 5.09 -26.25
N SER A 297 -0.50 4.64 -27.25
CA SER A 297 -1.95 4.46 -27.16
C SER A 297 -2.38 3.12 -26.57
N ASP A 298 -1.47 2.15 -26.42
CA ASP A 298 -1.78 0.84 -25.86
C ASP A 298 -1.70 0.91 -24.33
N GLU A 299 -2.86 1.01 -23.68
CA GLU A 299 -2.94 0.92 -22.22
C GLU A 299 -2.43 -0.45 -21.73
N ARG A 300 -1.49 -0.43 -20.78
CA ARG A 300 -0.88 -1.62 -20.20
C ARG A 300 -0.88 -1.51 -18.69
N GLU A 301 -1.40 -2.54 -18.03
CA GLU A 301 -1.77 -2.49 -16.62
C GLU A 301 -1.14 -3.63 -15.82
N PHE A 302 -0.45 -3.26 -14.74
CA PHE A 302 -0.12 -4.15 -13.64
C PHE A 302 -0.99 -3.77 -12.46
N ARG A 303 -1.76 -4.73 -11.94
CA ARG A 303 -2.66 -4.53 -10.80
C ARG A 303 -2.41 -5.60 -9.73
N LEU A 304 -2.12 -5.14 -8.53
CA LEU A 304 -1.96 -5.97 -7.34
C LEU A 304 -2.89 -5.45 -6.26
N GLN A 305 -3.97 -6.20 -5.99
CA GLN A 305 -5.06 -5.73 -5.15
C GLN A 305 -5.69 -6.84 -4.29
N ASN A 306 -6.12 -6.50 -3.07
CA ASN A 306 -6.81 -7.43 -2.15
C ASN A 306 -5.98 -8.68 -1.84
N CYS A 307 -4.71 -8.47 -1.44
CA CYS A 307 -3.79 -9.54 -1.05
C CYS A 307 -3.37 -9.32 0.41
N PRO A 308 -4.21 -9.73 1.40
CA PRO A 308 -4.07 -9.33 2.80
C PRO A 308 -2.84 -9.89 3.51
N LYS A 309 -2.20 -10.95 2.98
CA LYS A 309 -1.01 -11.58 3.56
C LYS A 309 0.29 -11.24 2.83
N LEU A 310 0.23 -10.44 1.77
CA LEU A 310 1.40 -10.13 0.96
C LEU A 310 2.36 -9.26 1.79
N SER A 311 3.57 -9.74 2.02
CA SER A 311 4.60 -9.01 2.79
C SER A 311 5.68 -8.39 1.91
N GLU A 312 5.96 -8.98 0.74
CA GLU A 312 7.05 -8.55 -0.13
C GLU A 312 6.65 -8.53 -1.62
N LEU A 313 6.99 -7.42 -2.29
CA LEU A 313 6.92 -7.27 -3.73
C LEU A 313 8.31 -6.93 -4.28
N CYS A 314 8.89 -7.83 -5.08
CA CYS A 314 10.15 -7.63 -5.78
C CYS A 314 9.95 -7.64 -7.29
N ILE A 315 10.49 -6.63 -7.97
CA ILE A 315 10.44 -6.48 -9.43
C ILE A 315 11.84 -6.18 -9.95
N GLY A 316 12.31 -6.97 -10.91
CA GLY A 316 13.63 -6.89 -11.51
C GLY A 316 13.76 -5.81 -12.58
N ALA A 317 15.00 -5.57 -13.03
CA ALA A 317 15.32 -4.55 -14.01
C ALA A 317 14.62 -4.80 -15.36
N LEU A 318 14.21 -3.73 -16.02
CA LEU A 318 13.48 -3.66 -17.29
C LEU A 318 12.09 -4.32 -17.26
N SER A 319 11.65 -4.83 -16.11
CA SER A 319 10.34 -5.43 -16.01
C SER A 319 9.24 -4.38 -16.06
N PHE A 320 8.15 -4.69 -16.75
CA PHE A 320 7.03 -3.78 -16.99
C PHE A 320 7.43 -2.45 -17.67
N TYR A 321 8.53 -2.40 -18.43
CA TYR A 321 9.06 -1.17 -19.06
C TYR A 321 8.01 -0.33 -19.81
N THR A 322 7.07 -0.96 -20.52
CA THR A 322 6.03 -0.25 -21.32
C THR A 322 4.68 -0.12 -20.61
N PHE A 323 4.57 -0.55 -19.35
CA PHE A 323 3.33 -0.46 -18.62
C PHE A 323 3.05 0.99 -18.24
N THR A 324 1.81 1.42 -18.43
CA THR A 324 1.36 2.79 -18.17
C THR A 324 0.60 2.89 -16.85
N VAL A 325 0.17 1.76 -16.29
CA VAL A 325 -0.52 1.68 -15.00
C VAL A 325 0.17 0.69 -14.09
N CYS A 326 0.54 1.16 -12.90
CA CYS A 326 0.97 0.35 -11.76
C CYS A 326 -0.01 0.63 -10.60
N ALA A 327 -0.93 -0.30 -10.34
CA ALA A 327 -1.99 -0.14 -9.36
C ALA A 327 -1.76 -1.07 -8.16
N LEU A 328 -1.48 -0.49 -7.00
CA LEU A 328 -1.31 -1.18 -5.72
C LEU A 328 -2.42 -0.71 -4.77
N ALA A 329 -3.24 -1.63 -4.25
CA ALA A 329 -4.35 -1.28 -3.35
C ALA A 329 -4.71 -2.43 -2.41
N ASP A 330 -5.22 -2.12 -1.22
CA ASP A 330 -5.72 -3.13 -0.28
C ASP A 330 -4.67 -4.21 0.09
N LEU A 331 -3.45 -3.77 0.44
CA LEU A 331 -2.29 -4.61 0.79
C LEU A 331 -1.83 -4.35 2.25
N PRO A 332 -2.66 -4.67 3.27
CA PRO A 332 -2.43 -4.24 4.65
C PRO A 332 -1.17 -4.83 5.32
N ALA A 333 -0.64 -5.96 4.83
CA ALA A 333 0.54 -6.62 5.38
C ALA A 333 1.84 -6.34 4.60
N LEU A 334 1.79 -5.53 3.53
CA LEU A 334 2.93 -5.30 2.66
C LEU A 334 3.98 -4.47 3.39
N GLN A 335 5.18 -5.03 3.57
CA GLN A 335 6.29 -4.44 4.33
C GLN A 335 7.37 -3.86 3.43
N GLU A 336 7.65 -4.50 2.29
CA GLU A 336 8.71 -4.06 1.39
C GLU A 336 8.27 -4.07 -0.08
N ILE A 337 8.55 -2.96 -0.76
CA ILE A 337 8.48 -2.83 -2.22
C ILE A 337 9.90 -2.57 -2.74
N ARG A 338 10.39 -3.47 -3.59
CA ARG A 338 11.64 -3.32 -4.35
C ARG A 338 11.36 -3.36 -5.85
N MET A 339 11.69 -2.29 -6.56
CA MET A 339 11.60 -2.25 -8.03
C MET A 339 12.95 -1.86 -8.63
N GLY A 340 13.68 -2.83 -9.14
CA GLY A 340 15.02 -2.69 -9.67
C GLY A 340 16.12 -2.69 -8.61
N LYS A 341 17.33 -2.30 -9.00
CA LYS A 341 18.52 -2.14 -8.15
C LYS A 341 19.17 -0.78 -8.43
N LYS A 342 19.71 -0.13 -7.39
CA LYS A 342 20.53 1.09 -7.53
C LYS A 342 21.78 0.76 -8.37
N GLU A 343 22.28 1.74 -9.12
CA GLU A 343 23.48 1.63 -9.98
C GLU A 343 23.34 0.69 -11.20
N ALA A 344 22.14 0.18 -11.47
CA ALA A 344 21.81 -0.57 -12.68
C ALA A 344 20.71 0.18 -13.46
N MET A 345 20.76 0.21 -14.80
CA MET A 345 19.68 0.79 -15.59
C MET A 345 18.42 -0.08 -15.49
N THR A 346 17.47 0.29 -14.62
CA THR A 346 16.31 -0.56 -14.33
C THR A 346 15.10 -0.21 -15.16
N HIS A 347 14.74 1.06 -15.33
CA HIS A 347 13.56 1.47 -16.10
C HIS A 347 12.26 0.72 -15.76
N CYS A 348 12.11 0.23 -14.52
CA CYS A 348 10.87 -0.43 -14.11
C CYS A 348 9.72 0.57 -14.24
N PHE A 349 8.63 0.20 -14.91
CA PHE A 349 7.49 1.09 -15.11
C PHE A 349 7.85 2.47 -15.68
N MET A 350 8.75 2.52 -16.68
CA MET A 350 9.27 3.77 -17.26
C MET A 350 8.20 4.82 -17.60
N TYR A 351 7.00 4.39 -18.03
CA TYR A 351 5.90 5.26 -18.48
C TYR A 351 4.67 5.24 -17.56
N ALA A 352 4.76 4.68 -16.34
CA ALA A 352 3.66 4.72 -15.38
C ALA A 352 3.89 5.83 -14.35
N ASP A 353 2.81 6.25 -13.70
CA ASP A 353 2.87 7.07 -12.50
C ASP A 353 3.26 6.22 -11.27
N LEU A 354 3.96 6.84 -10.33
CA LEU A 354 4.29 6.24 -9.04
C LEU A 354 3.24 6.67 -8.02
N VAL A 355 2.31 5.77 -7.67
CA VAL A 355 1.30 6.04 -6.64
C VAL A 355 1.35 4.92 -5.59
N VAL A 356 1.87 5.26 -4.41
CA VAL A 356 1.94 4.37 -3.25
C VAL A 356 1.20 5.05 -2.11
N ARG A 357 0.02 4.52 -1.77
CA ARG A 357 -0.82 5.15 -0.75
C ARG A 357 -1.61 4.15 0.07
N ASP A 358 -1.94 4.56 1.29
CA ASP A 358 -2.83 3.83 2.20
C ASP A 358 -2.34 2.39 2.49
N LEU A 359 -1.01 2.21 2.60
CA LEU A 359 -0.36 0.94 2.94
C LEU A 359 0.19 1.01 4.38
N PRO A 360 -0.57 0.57 5.39
CA PRO A 360 -0.28 0.84 6.80
C PRO A 360 0.99 0.17 7.33
N SER A 361 1.40 -0.97 6.76
CA SER A 361 2.55 -1.76 7.21
C SER A 361 3.80 -1.59 6.35
N LEU A 362 3.77 -0.73 5.33
CA LEU A 362 4.91 -0.56 4.43
C LEU A 362 6.05 0.12 5.17
N GLU A 363 7.19 -0.56 5.32
CA GLU A 363 8.37 -0.06 6.02
C GLU A 363 9.44 0.46 5.07
N VAL A 364 9.56 -0.16 3.89
CA VAL A 364 10.67 0.09 2.95
C VAL A 364 10.16 0.24 1.52
N LEU A 365 10.52 1.35 0.88
CA LEU A 365 10.31 1.60 -0.55
C LEU A 365 11.66 1.82 -1.24
N LYS A 366 12.06 0.89 -2.11
CA LYS A 366 13.32 0.95 -2.87
C LYS A 366 13.06 0.90 -4.37
N LEU A 367 13.44 1.96 -5.06
CA LEU A 367 13.36 2.06 -6.52
C LEU A 367 14.76 2.20 -7.11
N GLY A 368 15.09 1.40 -8.11
CA GLY A 368 16.37 1.48 -8.81
C GLY A 368 16.40 2.56 -9.89
N ASP A 369 17.53 2.70 -10.59
CA ASP A 369 17.73 3.80 -11.53
C ASP A 369 16.69 3.77 -12.67
N TYR A 370 16.17 4.94 -13.02
CA TYR A 370 15.15 5.19 -14.05
C TYR A 370 13.79 4.53 -13.81
N ALA A 371 13.54 3.94 -12.63
CA ALA A 371 12.20 3.48 -12.28
C ALA A 371 11.23 4.66 -12.33
N PHE A 372 10.07 4.48 -12.97
CA PHE A 372 9.09 5.55 -13.16
C PHE A 372 9.69 6.83 -13.80
N GLY A 373 10.66 6.66 -14.71
CA GLY A 373 11.45 7.77 -15.24
C GLY A 373 10.67 8.86 -15.99
N ALA A 374 9.51 8.52 -16.57
CA ALA A 374 8.59 9.45 -17.23
C ALA A 374 7.24 9.62 -16.51
N ALA A 375 7.21 9.39 -15.18
CA ALA A 375 6.02 9.65 -14.38
C ALA A 375 5.60 11.13 -14.44
N GLU A 376 4.30 11.39 -14.63
CA GLU A 376 3.69 12.73 -14.48
C GLU A 376 3.27 12.98 -13.03
N LYS A 377 3.09 11.90 -12.26
CA LYS A 377 2.64 11.93 -10.88
C LYS A 377 3.46 10.99 -10.01
N VAL A 378 3.98 11.53 -8.93
CA VAL A 378 4.62 10.80 -7.84
C VAL A 378 3.87 11.11 -6.55
N VAL A 379 3.13 10.14 -6.02
CA VAL A 379 2.39 10.28 -4.77
C VAL A 379 2.79 9.16 -3.81
N ILE A 380 3.29 9.57 -2.65
CA ILE A 380 3.61 8.70 -1.53
C ILE A 380 2.88 9.26 -0.31
N GLU A 381 1.71 8.70 0.01
CA GLU A 381 0.83 9.29 1.03
C GLU A 381 0.21 8.27 1.98
N ASN A 382 -0.01 8.68 3.24
CA ASN A 382 -0.68 7.87 4.27
C ASN A 382 0.03 6.53 4.54
N LEU A 383 1.34 6.60 4.80
CA LEU A 383 2.18 5.42 5.06
C LEU A 383 2.77 5.52 6.48
N PRO A 384 1.99 5.17 7.53
CA PRO A 384 2.35 5.42 8.91
C PRO A 384 3.58 4.64 9.41
N SER A 385 3.95 3.55 8.75
CA SER A 385 5.10 2.71 9.15
C SER A 385 6.33 2.87 8.25
N LEU A 386 6.28 3.75 7.25
CA LEU A 386 7.36 3.89 6.27
C LEU A 386 8.56 4.59 6.89
N LYS A 387 9.70 3.89 6.96
CA LYS A 387 10.93 4.36 7.60
C LYS A 387 11.97 4.82 6.60
N ASP A 388 12.06 4.10 5.48
CA ASP A 388 13.13 4.23 4.49
C ASP A 388 12.55 4.38 3.07
N ILE A 389 12.91 5.48 2.41
CA ILE A 389 12.72 5.68 0.98
C ILE A 389 14.10 5.78 0.31
N CYS A 390 14.34 4.93 -0.68
CA CYS A 390 15.54 4.96 -1.49
C CYS A 390 15.18 5.00 -2.98
N PHE A 391 15.54 6.09 -3.65
CA PHE A 391 15.43 6.29 -5.08
C PHE A 391 16.81 6.25 -5.73
N GLY A 392 16.98 5.35 -6.69
CA GLY A 392 18.10 5.36 -7.63
C GLY A 392 18.01 6.54 -8.58
N ARG A 393 19.00 6.67 -9.46
CA ARG A 393 19.13 7.85 -10.33
C ARG A 393 17.92 8.01 -11.24
N CYS A 394 17.55 9.25 -11.56
CA CYS A 394 16.58 9.57 -12.59
C CYS A 394 15.15 9.02 -12.36
N VAL A 395 14.69 8.89 -11.11
CA VAL A 395 13.25 8.65 -10.82
C VAL A 395 12.46 9.91 -11.16
N ALA A 396 11.40 9.79 -11.98
CA ALA A 396 10.62 10.94 -12.48
C ALA A 396 11.46 12.07 -13.12
N TYR A 397 12.49 11.71 -13.90
CA TYR A 397 13.46 12.67 -14.45
C TYR A 397 13.06 13.33 -15.76
N LYS A 398 12.35 12.63 -16.66
CA LYS A 398 12.14 13.10 -18.04
C LYS A 398 10.70 12.98 -18.47
N ASN A 399 10.12 14.13 -18.78
CA ASN A 399 8.91 14.24 -19.57
C ASN A 399 9.08 15.37 -20.59
N ASP A 400 8.85 15.07 -21.88
CA ASP A 400 8.96 16.04 -22.97
C ASP A 400 7.72 16.98 -23.05
N THR A 401 6.71 16.79 -22.19
CA THR A 401 5.38 17.42 -22.37
C THR A 401 4.77 18.08 -21.13
N LYS A 402 5.09 17.63 -19.89
CA LYS A 402 4.55 18.20 -18.64
C LYS A 402 5.49 17.97 -17.47
N ALA A 403 5.48 18.91 -16.51
CA ALA A 403 6.18 18.73 -15.26
C ALA A 403 5.54 17.64 -14.38
N ALA A 404 6.36 16.94 -13.60
CA ALA A 404 5.90 15.95 -12.65
C ALA A 404 5.34 16.63 -11.38
N ASN A 405 4.22 16.12 -10.86
CA ASN A 405 3.70 16.52 -9.54
C ASN A 405 4.20 15.53 -8.48
N VAL A 406 4.98 16.01 -7.52
CA VAL A 406 5.56 15.17 -6.46
C VAL A 406 4.94 15.53 -5.11
N LEU A 407 4.31 14.55 -4.46
CA LEU A 407 3.67 14.68 -3.15
C LEU A 407 4.14 13.56 -2.22
N LEU A 408 4.75 13.96 -1.11
CA LEU A 408 5.09 13.12 0.04
C LEU A 408 4.25 13.59 1.23
N ARG A 409 3.27 12.80 1.69
CA ARG A 409 2.31 13.26 2.72
C ARG A 409 2.04 12.21 3.79
N ASN A 410 1.92 12.62 5.05
CA ASN A 410 1.52 11.74 6.16
C ASN A 410 2.45 10.51 6.28
N LEU A 411 3.75 10.78 6.48
CA LEU A 411 4.83 9.79 6.62
C LEU A 411 5.51 9.98 8.00
N PRO A 412 4.81 9.70 9.10
CA PRO A 412 5.25 10.03 10.47
C PRO A 412 6.56 9.35 10.88
N GLU A 413 6.82 8.12 10.43
CA GLU A 413 8.02 7.35 10.81
C GLU A 413 9.17 7.49 9.80
N LEU A 414 9.02 8.31 8.74
CA LEU A 414 10.04 8.45 7.72
C LEU A 414 11.24 9.20 8.30
N THR A 415 12.41 8.56 8.30
CA THR A 415 13.63 9.13 8.86
C THR A 415 14.63 9.57 7.80
N VAL A 416 14.70 8.82 6.69
CA VAL A 416 15.65 9.04 5.59
C VAL A 416 14.92 9.04 4.25
N LEU A 417 15.15 10.10 3.48
CA LEU A 417 14.82 10.17 2.06
C LEU A 417 16.12 10.24 1.26
N ASP A 418 16.54 9.10 0.70
CA ASP A 418 17.69 8.99 -0.19
C ASP A 418 17.23 9.09 -1.65
N ALA A 419 17.51 10.20 -2.32
CA ALA A 419 17.24 10.36 -3.75
C ALA A 419 18.51 10.73 -4.53
N ASP A 420 18.89 9.83 -5.43
CA ASP A 420 20.12 9.94 -6.21
C ASP A 420 19.97 10.90 -7.41
N TYR A 421 21.04 11.14 -8.18
CA TYR A 421 21.12 12.15 -9.25
C TYR A 421 19.88 12.21 -10.17
N TYR A 422 19.41 13.43 -10.46
CA TYR A 422 18.30 13.74 -11.37
C TYR A 422 16.93 13.16 -10.97
N CYS A 423 16.75 12.74 -9.71
CA CYS A 423 15.41 12.48 -9.22
C CYS A 423 14.59 13.78 -9.25
N PHE A 424 13.36 13.68 -9.75
CA PHE A 424 12.42 14.80 -9.83
C PHE A 424 12.90 15.98 -10.68
N ASP A 425 13.86 15.78 -11.59
CA ASP A 425 14.38 16.85 -12.46
C ASP A 425 13.28 17.47 -13.35
N SER A 426 12.22 16.71 -13.65
CA SER A 426 11.04 17.21 -14.37
C SER A 426 9.97 17.84 -13.47
N ALA A 427 10.11 17.83 -12.15
CA ALA A 427 9.11 18.37 -11.23
C ALA A 427 9.25 19.89 -11.08
N GLU A 428 8.12 20.60 -11.21
CA GLU A 428 8.06 22.04 -10.90
C GLU A 428 8.03 22.28 -9.38
N GLU A 429 7.37 21.38 -8.64
CA GLU A 429 7.16 21.48 -7.20
C GLU A 429 7.26 20.09 -6.56
N VAL A 430 7.88 20.04 -5.37
CA VAL A 430 7.90 18.88 -4.49
C VAL A 430 7.25 19.26 -3.16
N ILE A 431 6.09 18.67 -2.89
CA ILE A 431 5.31 18.92 -1.68
C ILE A 431 5.66 17.85 -0.65
N VAL A 432 6.13 18.27 0.52
CA VAL A 432 6.40 17.40 1.68
C VAL A 432 5.57 17.87 2.87
N GLU A 433 4.64 17.05 3.32
CA GLU A 433 3.64 17.39 4.34
C GLU A 433 3.52 16.29 5.41
N ASN A 434 3.45 16.65 6.69
CA ASN A 434 3.30 15.71 7.81
C ASN A 434 4.34 14.57 7.77
N VAL A 435 5.62 14.96 7.78
CA VAL A 435 6.79 14.06 7.84
C VAL A 435 7.70 14.48 9.02
N PRO A 436 7.23 14.36 10.27
CA PRO A 436 7.88 14.95 11.46
C PRO A 436 9.26 14.39 11.81
N ASN A 437 9.57 13.15 11.46
CA ASN A 437 10.81 12.47 11.87
C ASN A 437 11.92 12.50 10.80
N ILE A 438 11.74 13.26 9.72
CA ILE A 438 12.73 13.32 8.63
C ILE A 438 13.98 14.06 9.11
N ASN A 439 15.07 13.32 9.26
CA ASN A 439 16.34 13.85 9.77
C ASN A 439 17.34 14.08 8.63
N GLU A 440 17.28 13.25 7.59
CA GLU A 440 18.22 13.27 6.46
C GLU A 440 17.46 13.24 5.13
N ILE A 441 17.71 14.26 4.30
CA ILE A 441 17.28 14.30 2.90
C ILE A 441 18.56 14.35 2.06
N HIS A 442 18.91 13.23 1.42
CA HIS A 442 20.02 13.17 0.48
C HIS A 442 19.48 13.49 -0.91
N LEU A 443 19.66 14.73 -1.36
CA LEU A 443 19.43 15.15 -2.74
C LEU A 443 20.79 15.45 -3.37
N GLN A 444 21.29 14.54 -4.22
CA GLN A 444 22.54 14.76 -4.96
C GLN A 444 22.41 16.00 -5.88
N GLN A 445 23.48 16.78 -6.02
CA GLN A 445 23.61 18.13 -6.63
C GLN A 445 22.85 18.41 -7.95
N SER A 446 22.41 17.38 -8.66
CA SER A 446 21.69 17.47 -9.94
C SER A 446 20.18 17.27 -9.84
N CYS A 447 19.60 17.10 -8.64
CA CYS A 447 18.15 16.97 -8.43
C CYS A 447 17.40 18.33 -8.34
N LEU A 448 18.11 19.45 -8.48
CA LEU A 448 17.59 20.80 -8.24
C LEU A 448 17.62 21.68 -9.49
N HIS A 449 16.63 21.49 -10.35
CA HIS A 449 15.95 22.61 -11.04
C HIS A 449 14.65 23.01 -10.31
N ILE A 450 14.46 22.54 -9.07
CA ILE A 450 13.29 22.88 -8.23
C ILE A 450 13.41 24.35 -7.81
N GLN A 451 12.61 25.22 -8.43
CA GLN A 451 12.57 26.64 -8.07
C GLN A 451 11.87 26.89 -6.73
N ASN A 452 11.05 25.94 -6.24
CA ASN A 452 10.33 26.01 -4.97
C ASN A 452 10.16 24.61 -4.35
N ALA A 453 10.96 24.28 -3.33
CA ALA A 453 10.64 23.17 -2.42
C ALA A 453 9.89 23.77 -1.22
N ILE A 454 8.56 23.64 -1.20
CA ILE A 454 7.75 24.10 -0.07
C ILE A 454 7.67 22.96 0.95
N VAL A 455 8.62 22.95 1.88
CA VAL A 455 8.47 22.18 3.13
C VAL A 455 7.54 23.00 4.01
N SER A 456 6.25 22.69 4.00
CA SER A 456 5.27 23.48 4.76
C SER A 456 5.42 23.20 6.26
N ASN A 457 5.77 24.26 7.01
CA ASN A 457 6.10 24.28 8.45
C ASN A 457 4.86 24.06 9.37
N ILE A 458 3.83 23.36 8.89
CA ILE A 458 2.51 23.21 9.53
C ILE A 458 2.59 22.37 10.81
N PHE A 459 3.55 21.43 10.90
CA PHE A 459 3.74 20.59 12.09
C PHE A 459 4.36 21.35 13.27
N GLU A 460 5.31 22.26 13.01
CA GLU A 460 5.94 23.06 14.06
C GLU A 460 4.93 24.05 14.67
N TYR A 461 4.08 24.66 13.84
CA TYR A 461 3.00 25.51 14.35
C TYR A 461 2.00 24.75 15.22
N ASN A 462 1.56 23.55 14.81
CA ASN A 462 0.63 22.75 15.61
C ASN A 462 1.23 22.34 16.97
N THR A 463 2.51 21.97 17.00
CA THR A 463 3.22 21.66 18.25
C THR A 463 3.30 22.88 19.16
N LEU A 464 3.71 24.04 18.61
CA LEU A 464 3.74 25.31 19.32
C LEU A 464 2.35 25.67 19.85
N ARG A 465 1.32 25.55 19.01
CA ARG A 465 -0.07 25.85 19.32
C ARG A 465 -0.59 25.02 20.48
N GLU A 466 -0.41 23.71 20.43
CA GLU A 466 -0.84 22.82 21.51
C GLU A 466 -0.14 23.14 22.83
N ASN A 467 1.18 23.34 22.80
CA ASN A 467 1.96 23.66 23.99
C ASN A 467 1.54 25.00 24.58
N VAL A 468 1.46 26.06 23.78
CA VAL A 468 1.08 27.40 24.23
C VAL A 468 -0.36 27.41 24.74
N ASN A 469 -1.29 26.67 24.13
CA ASN A 469 -2.66 26.58 24.61
C ASN A 469 -2.76 25.86 25.97
N LYS A 470 -1.97 24.80 26.19
CA LYS A 470 -1.96 24.00 27.44
C LYS A 470 -1.22 24.68 28.59
N LEU A 471 -0.12 25.39 28.32
CA LEU A 471 0.77 25.96 29.33
C LEU A 471 0.45 27.43 29.63
N LYS A 472 0.94 27.93 30.78
CA LYS A 472 0.82 29.33 31.20
C LYS A 472 2.17 30.04 31.14
N ILE A 473 2.14 31.31 30.76
CA ILE A 473 3.30 32.21 30.84
C ILE A 473 3.69 32.45 32.30
N ILE A 474 4.99 32.46 32.60
CA ILE A 474 5.53 32.64 33.96
C ILE A 474 6.14 34.03 34.13
N GLN A 475 6.96 34.47 33.17
CA GLN A 475 7.55 35.81 33.16
C GLN A 475 7.55 36.44 31.76
N LEU A 476 7.58 37.77 31.71
CA LEU A 476 7.83 38.54 30.49
C LEU A 476 8.82 39.67 30.79
N GLY A 477 9.85 39.81 29.97
CA GLY A 477 10.82 40.89 30.04
C GLY A 477 10.59 41.89 28.92
N ILE A 478 10.51 43.17 29.25
CA ILE A 478 10.42 44.24 28.25
C ILE A 478 11.55 45.23 28.51
N THR A 479 12.42 45.41 27.53
CA THR A 479 13.46 46.45 27.53
C THR A 479 13.13 47.52 26.51
N LEU A 480 13.14 48.79 26.92
CA LEU A 480 12.87 49.94 26.05
C LEU A 480 14.18 50.60 25.62
N CYS A 481 14.32 50.74 24.30
CA CYS A 481 15.46 51.37 23.66
C CYS A 481 15.01 52.28 22.51
N SER A 482 15.83 53.29 22.20
CA SER A 482 15.64 54.15 21.04
C SER A 482 16.10 53.46 19.75
N ALA A 483 15.73 54.02 18.59
CA ALA A 483 16.18 53.52 17.27
C ALA A 483 17.72 53.50 17.12
N ALA A 484 18.44 54.30 17.91
CA ALA A 484 19.91 54.33 17.94
C ALA A 484 20.53 53.28 18.88
N GLY A 485 19.73 52.45 19.56
CA GLY A 485 20.21 51.43 20.50
C GLY A 485 20.48 51.94 21.91
N GLN A 486 20.10 53.19 22.22
CA GLN A 486 20.24 53.72 23.58
C GLN A 486 19.06 53.25 24.45
N VAL A 487 19.36 52.53 25.53
CA VAL A 487 18.38 52.11 26.56
C VAL A 487 17.90 53.30 27.40
N ALA A 488 16.68 53.24 27.93
CA ALA A 488 16.13 54.33 28.76
C ALA A 488 16.93 54.54 30.07
N SER A 489 17.03 55.79 30.55
CA SER A 489 17.99 56.18 31.61
C SER A 489 17.63 55.70 33.03
N ASP A 490 16.34 55.56 33.35
CA ASP A 490 15.91 55.34 34.74
C ASP A 490 15.58 53.86 35.00
N TYR A 491 14.67 53.32 34.21
CA TYR A 491 14.23 51.92 34.28
C TYR A 491 14.19 51.38 32.85
N PRO A 492 15.31 50.91 32.28
CA PRO A 492 15.34 50.45 30.89
C PRO A 492 14.57 49.15 30.69
N THR A 493 14.45 48.34 31.74
CA THR A 493 13.96 46.96 31.67
C THR A 493 12.95 46.67 32.77
N TRP A 494 11.82 46.09 32.40
CA TRP A 494 10.79 45.57 33.30
C TRP A 494 10.70 44.05 33.20
N GLN A 495 10.65 43.39 34.35
CA GLN A 495 10.38 41.96 34.46
C GLN A 495 9.00 41.77 35.11
N PHE A 496 8.02 41.36 34.31
CA PHE A 496 6.67 41.05 34.77
C PHE A 496 6.64 39.60 35.22
N ASN A 497 6.20 39.36 36.46
CA ASN A 497 6.09 38.03 37.07
C ASN A 497 4.61 37.67 37.17
N PHE A 498 4.16 36.68 36.41
CA PHE A 498 2.74 36.31 36.32
C PHE A 498 2.32 35.31 37.40
N GLN A 499 1.03 35.30 37.69
CA GLN A 499 0.44 34.31 38.59
C GLN A 499 0.63 32.90 38.04
N PHE A 500 1.28 32.04 38.81
CA PHE A 500 1.55 30.65 38.43
C PHE A 500 1.60 29.76 39.68
N ASP A 501 0.83 28.66 39.69
CA ASP A 501 0.78 27.72 40.80
C ASP A 501 1.29 26.34 40.36
N THR A 502 2.47 25.95 40.83
CA THR A 502 3.11 24.68 40.48
C THR A 502 2.33 23.43 40.92
N THR A 503 1.29 23.58 41.75
CA THR A 503 0.40 22.49 42.17
C THR A 503 -0.70 22.22 41.15
N ASN A 504 -1.24 23.28 40.53
CA ASN A 504 -2.43 23.23 39.68
C ASN A 504 -2.11 23.45 38.19
N ASP A 505 -1.04 24.18 37.90
CA ASP A 505 -0.63 24.52 36.55
C ASP A 505 0.36 23.49 35.99
N ILE A 506 0.16 23.14 34.73
CA ILE A 506 1.02 22.18 34.03
C ILE A 506 2.37 22.86 33.77
N ILE A 507 3.46 22.19 34.17
CA ILE A 507 4.84 22.60 33.92
C ILE A 507 5.70 21.39 33.59
N ASN A 508 6.71 21.59 32.76
CA ASN A 508 7.76 20.60 32.54
C ASN A 508 8.75 20.62 33.72
N GLU A 509 9.02 19.46 34.33
CA GLU A 509 9.87 19.36 35.52
C GLU A 509 11.31 19.84 35.29
N ASP A 510 11.91 19.59 34.12
CA ASP A 510 13.26 20.07 33.81
C ASP A 510 13.28 21.61 33.69
N SER A 511 12.24 22.20 33.09
CA SER A 511 12.08 23.66 32.99
C SER A 511 11.87 24.29 34.36
N LYS A 512 11.12 23.63 35.25
CA LYS A 512 10.91 24.07 36.64
C LYS A 512 12.23 24.10 37.41
N LEU A 513 13.01 23.02 37.36
CA LEU A 513 14.32 22.93 38.02
C LEU A 513 15.29 23.99 37.49
N LEU A 514 15.30 24.21 36.16
CA LEU A 514 16.13 25.24 35.54
C LEU A 514 15.77 26.64 36.05
N LEU A 515 14.48 26.98 36.10
CA LEU A 515 13.99 28.27 36.58
C LEU A 515 14.30 28.50 38.06
N GLU A 516 14.09 27.48 38.92
CA GLU A 516 14.46 27.54 40.34
C GLU A 516 15.97 27.74 40.53
N SER A 517 16.79 27.01 39.76
CA SER A 517 18.25 27.17 39.79
C SER A 517 18.71 28.56 39.31
N SER A 518 17.87 29.23 38.49
CA SER A 518 18.08 30.59 37.99
C SER A 518 17.51 31.66 38.94
N GLY A 519 17.09 31.27 40.14
CA GLY A 519 16.63 32.16 41.20
C GLY A 519 15.15 32.54 41.13
N LEU A 520 14.34 31.84 40.33
CA LEU A 520 12.89 32.05 40.30
C LEU A 520 12.25 31.52 41.58
N ASN A 521 11.44 32.34 42.25
CA ASN A 521 10.68 31.91 43.43
C ASN A 521 9.20 31.66 43.09
N PHE A 522 8.84 30.41 42.86
CA PHE A 522 7.46 30.02 42.53
C PHE A 522 6.44 30.38 43.62
N SER A 523 6.80 30.43 44.91
CA SER A 523 5.85 30.83 45.95
C SER A 523 5.38 32.28 45.76
N ASN A 524 6.29 33.17 45.35
CA ASN A 524 5.95 34.55 45.07
C ASN A 524 5.05 34.69 43.84
N HIS A 525 5.22 33.82 42.83
CA HIS A 525 4.32 33.77 41.67
C HIS A 525 2.92 33.32 42.08
N THR A 526 2.79 32.34 42.99
CA THR A 526 1.49 31.91 43.52
C THR A 526 0.80 33.02 44.32
N ASP A 527 1.53 33.67 45.23
CA ASP A 527 0.96 34.58 46.23
C ASP A 527 0.78 36.02 45.73
N SER A 528 1.60 36.47 44.78
CA SER A 528 1.69 37.88 44.38
C SER A 528 1.92 38.07 42.87
N GLY A 529 1.74 37.03 42.06
CA GLY A 529 1.90 37.11 40.62
C GLY A 529 0.83 37.98 39.95
N ILE A 530 1.22 38.61 38.84
CA ILE A 530 0.35 39.47 38.04
C ILE A 530 -0.74 38.63 37.38
N ASN A 531 -2.00 39.09 37.46
CA ASN A 531 -3.09 38.49 36.72
C ASN A 531 -2.88 38.72 35.20
N PRO A 532 -2.76 37.65 34.37
CA PRO A 532 -2.46 37.80 32.94
C PRO A 532 -3.51 38.62 32.18
N THR A 533 -4.80 38.44 32.47
CA THR A 533 -5.88 39.20 31.84
C THR A 533 -5.77 40.69 32.16
N ARG A 534 -5.49 41.05 33.41
CA ARG A 534 -5.31 42.46 33.76
C ARG A 534 -4.10 43.08 33.08
N PHE A 535 -3.02 42.32 32.94
CA PHE A 535 -1.85 42.76 32.19
C PHE A 535 -2.17 42.96 30.71
N SER A 536 -2.92 42.06 30.07
CA SER A 536 -3.24 42.16 28.64
C SER A 536 -4.11 43.37 28.32
N GLU A 537 -5.06 43.73 29.18
CA GLU A 537 -5.83 44.98 29.08
C GLU A 537 -4.91 46.21 29.07
N LEU A 538 -3.95 46.26 30.00
CA LEU A 538 -3.02 47.38 30.12
C LEU A 538 -2.03 47.43 28.95
N LEU A 539 -1.52 46.27 28.51
CA LEU A 539 -0.61 46.17 27.38
C LEU A 539 -1.28 46.66 26.10
N THR A 540 -2.54 46.26 25.86
CA THR A 540 -3.32 46.69 24.69
C THR A 540 -3.46 48.22 24.63
N MET A 541 -3.60 48.88 25.77
CA MET A 541 -3.75 50.35 25.87
C MET A 541 -2.42 51.11 25.99
N SER A 542 -1.28 50.41 26.08
CA SER A 542 0.02 51.02 26.34
C SER A 542 0.63 51.75 25.13
N GLY A 543 0.17 51.42 23.92
CA GLY A 543 0.78 51.84 22.66
C GLY A 543 2.00 51.04 22.23
N LEU A 544 2.39 49.98 22.97
CA LEU A 544 3.46 49.04 22.59
C LEU A 544 3.02 48.02 21.53
N VAL A 545 1.72 47.72 21.47
CA VAL A 545 1.11 46.83 20.47
C VAL A 545 0.15 47.65 19.59
N LEU A 546 -0.27 47.09 18.44
CA LEU A 546 -1.18 47.75 17.48
C LEU A 546 -0.65 49.10 16.95
N ASN A 547 0.68 49.27 16.92
CA ASN A 547 1.33 50.54 16.60
C ASN A 547 2.52 50.33 15.66
N ASN A 548 2.42 50.84 14.41
CA ASN A 548 3.48 50.66 13.42
C ASN A 548 4.78 51.44 13.73
N LYS A 549 4.78 52.31 14.74
CA LYS A 549 5.98 53.04 15.15
C LYS A 549 6.86 52.22 16.08
N ILE A 550 6.35 51.10 16.59
CA ILE A 550 7.07 50.22 17.50
C ILE A 550 7.70 49.09 16.70
N ARG A 551 8.96 48.78 17.04
CA ARG A 551 9.71 47.62 16.53
C ARG A 551 9.97 46.69 17.70
N TRP A 552 9.51 45.45 17.57
CA TRP A 552 9.76 44.42 18.58
C TRP A 552 11.02 43.64 18.22
N ILE A 553 11.86 43.40 19.22
CA ILE A 553 13.10 42.62 19.06
C ILE A 553 12.97 41.39 19.95
N SER A 554 13.24 40.21 19.40
CA SER A 554 13.19 38.92 20.10
C SER A 554 14.43 38.08 19.82
N PHE A 555 14.52 36.93 20.47
CA PHE A 555 15.52 35.90 20.15
C PHE A 555 14.83 34.54 20.18
N HIS A 556 14.72 33.87 19.03
CA HIS A 556 13.95 32.62 18.91
C HIS A 556 12.52 32.82 19.44
N GLY A 557 11.87 33.89 18.99
CA GLY A 557 10.70 34.47 19.63
C GLY A 557 9.37 33.84 19.24
N ASP A 558 9.37 32.71 18.54
CA ASP A 558 8.14 32.09 18.04
C ASP A 558 7.15 31.75 19.17
N TYR A 559 7.63 31.09 20.22
CA TYR A 559 6.85 30.84 21.44
C TYR A 559 6.51 32.14 22.18
N ASP A 560 7.41 33.12 22.22
CA ASP A 560 7.18 34.39 22.93
C ASP A 560 5.99 35.14 22.34
N PHE A 561 5.97 35.34 21.02
CA PHE A 561 4.86 35.98 20.34
C PHE A 561 3.59 35.15 20.40
N ALA A 562 3.69 33.82 20.36
CA ALA A 562 2.54 32.95 20.53
C ALA A 562 1.88 33.12 21.91
N TYR A 563 2.66 33.19 22.99
CA TYR A 563 2.12 33.50 24.33
C TYR A 563 1.52 34.89 24.40
N LEU A 564 2.16 35.90 23.80
CA LEU A 564 1.62 37.27 23.75
C LEU A 564 0.31 37.35 22.96
N ILE A 565 0.19 36.64 21.85
CA ILE A 565 -1.05 36.58 21.07
C ILE A 565 -2.17 35.92 21.87
N LYS A 566 -1.92 34.75 22.48
CA LYS A 566 -2.87 34.09 23.40
C LYS A 566 -3.33 35.04 24.51
N LEU A 567 -2.39 35.81 25.07
CA LEU A 567 -2.63 36.76 26.14
C LEU A 567 -3.48 37.96 25.70
N LEU A 568 -3.21 38.51 24.51
CA LEU A 568 -3.88 39.68 23.93
C LEU A 568 -5.25 39.35 23.35
N THR A 569 -5.44 38.16 22.76
CA THR A 569 -6.75 37.71 22.25
C THR A 569 -7.63 37.15 23.36
N GLY A 570 -7.04 36.68 24.46
CA GLY A 570 -7.77 36.00 25.54
C GLY A 570 -8.37 34.66 25.12
N SER A 571 -7.89 34.08 24.01
CA SER A 571 -8.37 32.84 23.41
C SER A 571 -7.22 31.88 23.15
N ASN A 572 -7.55 30.62 22.86
CA ASN A 572 -6.58 29.71 22.24
C ASN A 572 -6.08 30.30 20.90
N LEU A 573 -4.86 29.91 20.53
CA LEU A 573 -4.27 30.28 19.25
C LEU A 573 -5.09 29.72 18.07
N PRO A 574 -5.12 30.42 16.93
CA PRO A 574 -5.85 30.01 15.71
C PRO A 574 -5.58 28.58 15.25
N GLU A 575 -6.53 27.98 14.54
CA GLU A 575 -6.35 26.62 14.01
C GLU A 575 -5.34 26.57 12.85
N SER A 576 -5.31 27.62 12.02
CA SER A 576 -4.37 27.72 10.89
C SER A 576 -3.23 28.70 11.18
N LYS A 577 -2.06 28.41 10.61
CA LYS A 577 -0.87 29.28 10.74
C LYS A 577 -1.10 30.64 10.09
N GLU A 578 -1.81 30.68 8.97
CA GLU A 578 -2.08 31.90 8.20
C GLU A 578 -2.95 32.88 8.99
N GLU A 579 -3.94 32.36 9.71
CA GLU A 579 -4.77 33.17 10.61
C GLU A 579 -3.92 33.70 11.78
N PHE A 580 -3.05 32.87 12.36
CA PHE A 580 -2.11 33.31 13.38
C PHE A 580 -1.17 34.42 12.89
N ASP A 581 -0.57 34.25 11.71
CA ASP A 581 0.34 35.24 11.13
C ASP A 581 -0.38 36.58 10.90
N THR A 582 -1.62 36.53 10.39
CA THR A 582 -2.48 37.71 10.21
C THR A 582 -2.72 38.45 11.53
N ILE A 583 -3.08 37.72 12.60
CA ILE A 583 -3.32 38.32 13.92
C ILE A 583 -2.03 38.87 14.50
N ARG A 584 -0.91 38.15 14.34
CA ARG A 584 0.41 38.59 14.80
C ARG A 584 0.83 39.91 14.14
N GLU A 585 0.67 40.04 12.83
CA GLU A 585 0.98 41.27 12.09
C GLU A 585 0.15 42.47 12.55
N ILE A 586 -1.09 42.24 12.95
CA ILE A 586 -1.95 43.30 13.50
C ILE A 586 -1.38 43.80 14.84
N PHE A 587 -1.08 42.90 15.78
CA PHE A 587 -0.59 43.28 17.12
C PHE A 587 0.86 43.75 17.11
N PHE A 588 1.70 43.14 16.27
CA PHE A 588 3.14 43.34 16.18
C PHE A 588 3.56 43.59 14.73
N PRO A 589 3.36 44.80 14.20
CA PRO A 589 3.60 45.10 12.78
C PRO A 589 5.05 44.94 12.34
N HIS A 590 6.00 45.18 13.26
CA HIS A 590 7.43 45.09 12.98
C HIS A 590 8.12 44.24 14.04
N VAL A 591 8.77 43.16 13.61
CA VAL A 591 9.40 42.16 14.49
C VAL A 591 10.75 41.73 13.92
N PHE A 592 11.78 41.74 14.77
CA PHE A 592 13.14 41.38 14.41
C PHE A 592 13.66 40.30 15.36
N ASP A 593 13.85 39.08 14.86
CA ASP A 593 14.40 37.98 15.65
C ASP A 593 15.93 37.90 15.48
N VAL A 594 16.66 38.15 16.57
CA VAL A 594 18.13 38.12 16.61
C VAL A 594 18.68 36.77 16.14
N LYS A 595 17.99 35.66 16.43
CA LYS A 595 18.45 34.33 16.01
C LYS A 595 18.26 34.13 14.51
N TYR A 596 17.15 34.61 13.97
CA TYR A 596 16.89 34.60 12.52
C TYR A 596 17.97 35.39 11.78
N ILE A 597 18.19 36.64 12.21
CA ILE A 597 19.18 37.53 11.59
C ILE A 597 20.59 36.95 11.74
N PHE A 598 20.96 36.42 12.90
CA PHE A 598 22.28 35.81 13.07
C PHE A 598 22.46 34.59 12.15
N HIS A 599 21.39 33.80 11.95
CA HIS A 599 21.45 32.61 11.10
C HIS A 599 21.71 32.92 9.61
N THR A 600 21.31 34.11 9.13
CA THR A 600 21.63 34.53 7.74
C THR A 600 23.13 34.76 7.51
N PHE A 601 23.91 34.96 8.58
CA PHE A 601 25.35 35.16 8.50
C PHE A 601 26.16 33.97 9.05
N ASN A 602 25.53 33.06 9.79
CA ASN A 602 26.18 31.93 10.44
C ASN A 602 25.23 30.73 10.57
N THR A 603 25.59 29.62 9.93
CA THR A 603 24.78 28.40 9.88
C THR A 603 24.77 27.61 11.20
N MET A 604 25.61 27.94 12.18
CA MET A 604 25.60 27.26 13.48
C MET A 604 24.47 27.76 14.38
N SER A 605 23.54 26.88 14.77
CA SER A 605 22.51 27.20 15.76
C SER A 605 23.12 27.28 17.16
N VAL A 606 23.23 28.50 17.70
CA VAL A 606 23.77 28.78 19.04
C VAL A 606 22.76 29.60 19.85
N GLY A 607 22.82 29.47 21.18
CA GLY A 607 21.95 30.21 22.10
C GLY A 607 22.38 31.67 22.31
N LEU A 608 21.46 32.50 22.83
CA LEU A 608 21.64 33.95 23.00
C LEU A 608 22.97 34.32 23.69
N ASN A 609 23.32 33.66 24.80
CA ASN A 609 24.58 33.95 25.52
C ASN A 609 25.82 33.74 24.65
N LYS A 610 25.86 32.68 23.84
CA LYS A 610 27.00 32.41 22.97
C LYS A 610 27.14 33.47 21.87
N ILE A 611 26.01 33.96 21.35
CA ILE A 611 26.00 35.05 20.36
C ILE A 611 26.47 36.35 21.02
N ALA A 612 25.93 36.68 22.19
CA ALA A 612 26.37 37.85 22.96
C ALA A 612 27.88 37.81 23.26
N ASP A 613 28.41 36.66 23.71
CA ASP A 613 29.83 36.46 23.96
C ASP A 613 30.68 36.68 22.70
N GLN A 614 30.23 36.14 21.55
CA GLN A 614 30.90 36.34 20.25
C GLN A 614 30.91 37.82 19.83
N LEU A 615 29.82 38.54 20.08
CA LEU A 615 29.68 39.96 19.79
C LEU A 615 30.28 40.87 20.89
N LYS A 616 30.84 40.28 21.95
CA LYS A 616 31.43 40.96 23.11
C LYS A 616 30.42 41.84 23.87
N VAL A 617 29.17 41.42 23.92
CA VAL A 617 28.10 42.05 24.72
C VAL A 617 28.08 41.40 26.10
N GLN A 618 28.10 42.21 27.17
CA GLN A 618 28.13 41.71 28.55
C GLN A 618 26.74 41.67 29.15
N ARG A 619 26.35 40.52 29.69
CA ARG A 619 25.08 40.36 30.39
C ARG A 619 25.03 41.18 31.68
N LEU A 620 23.92 41.91 31.85
CA LEU A 620 23.52 42.53 33.11
C LEU A 620 22.29 41.81 33.68
N GLY A 621 22.37 41.36 34.94
CA GLY A 621 21.33 40.57 35.59
C GLY A 621 21.56 39.05 35.54
N ILE A 622 20.57 38.28 35.97
CA ILE A 622 20.65 36.83 36.14
C ILE A 622 20.20 36.13 34.84
N GLN A 623 21.03 35.21 34.33
CA GLN A 623 20.70 34.40 33.15
C GLN A 623 19.41 33.59 33.37
N HIS A 624 18.63 33.40 32.30
CA HIS A 624 17.34 32.68 32.34
C HIS A 624 16.24 33.36 33.16
N GLN A 625 16.38 34.67 33.41
CA GLN A 625 15.28 35.53 33.83
C GLN A 625 14.93 36.50 32.70
N SER A 626 13.64 36.60 32.41
CA SER A 626 13.13 37.30 31.22
C SER A 626 13.58 38.77 31.13
N GLY A 627 13.73 39.48 32.26
CA GLY A 627 14.26 40.85 32.28
C GLY A 627 15.70 40.92 31.75
N SER A 628 16.62 40.17 32.36
CA SER A 628 18.02 40.11 31.93
C SER A 628 18.17 39.62 30.49
N ASP A 629 17.38 38.61 30.10
CA ASP A 629 17.39 38.08 28.72
C ASP A 629 16.86 39.09 27.70
N SER A 630 15.85 39.90 28.05
CA SER A 630 15.33 40.95 27.16
C SER A 630 16.35 42.07 26.93
N LEU A 631 17.10 42.46 27.98
CA LEU A 631 18.15 43.48 27.86
C LEU A 631 19.31 42.96 27.00
N LEU A 632 19.76 41.72 27.26
CA LEU A 632 20.82 41.11 26.47
C LEU A 632 20.39 40.94 24.99
N THR A 633 19.14 40.55 24.74
CA THR A 633 18.56 40.46 23.39
C THR A 633 18.65 41.80 22.66
N ALA A 634 18.23 42.90 23.31
CA ALA A 634 18.29 44.23 22.71
C ALA A 634 19.73 44.66 22.40
N GLU A 635 20.65 44.55 23.36
CA GLU A 635 22.06 44.93 23.16
C GLU A 635 22.73 44.08 22.08
N THR A 636 22.42 42.78 22.03
CA THR A 636 22.92 41.85 21.00
C THR A 636 22.40 42.23 19.62
N PHE A 637 21.12 42.57 19.48
CA PHE A 637 20.54 43.04 18.22
C PHE A 637 21.27 44.27 17.69
N PHE A 638 21.44 45.30 18.52
CA PHE A 638 22.11 46.53 18.07
C PHE A 638 23.58 46.29 17.72
N LYS A 639 24.26 45.40 18.45
CA LYS A 639 25.64 45.05 18.12
C LYS A 639 25.74 44.25 16.82
N LEU A 640 24.79 43.36 16.58
CA LEU A 640 24.68 42.61 15.33
C LEU A 640 24.42 43.56 14.16
N ARG A 641 23.46 44.49 14.32
CA ARG A 641 23.13 45.51 13.32
C ARG A 641 24.34 46.38 12.96
N GLU A 642 25.13 46.81 13.95
CA GLU A 642 26.35 47.60 13.73
C GLU A 642 27.40 46.84 12.90
N LEU A 643 27.51 45.51 13.07
CA LEU A 643 28.60 44.72 12.52
C LEU A 643 28.26 44.02 11.20
N TYR A 644 27.01 43.62 10.98
CA TYR A 644 26.62 42.70 9.91
C TYR A 644 25.56 43.22 8.95
N ILE A 645 24.84 44.30 9.28
CA ILE A 645 23.78 44.85 8.42
C ILE A 645 24.33 46.06 7.65
N GLU A 646 24.57 45.88 6.35
CA GLU A 646 25.07 46.93 5.44
C GLU A 646 24.10 48.13 5.40
N ASP A 647 24.65 49.34 5.52
CA ASP A 647 23.92 50.62 5.55
C ASP A 647 22.80 50.76 6.61
N GLY A 648 22.67 49.78 7.51
CA GLY A 648 21.63 49.72 8.53
C GLY A 648 20.22 49.42 8.01
N ASP A 649 20.08 48.90 6.79
CA ASP A 649 18.78 48.49 6.23
C ASP A 649 18.37 47.10 6.75
N GLU A 650 17.42 47.10 7.69
CA GLU A 650 16.88 45.90 8.33
C GLU A 650 15.59 45.38 7.66
N SER A 651 15.12 46.01 6.58
CA SER A 651 13.81 45.70 5.97
C SER A 651 13.62 44.24 5.55
N GLN A 652 14.68 43.59 5.08
CA GLN A 652 14.66 42.18 4.67
C GLN A 652 14.46 41.18 5.83
N TYR A 653 14.62 41.63 7.08
CA TYR A 653 14.47 40.79 8.28
C TYR A 653 13.16 41.06 9.03
N ASP A 654 12.42 42.07 8.63
CA ASP A 654 11.21 42.51 9.32
C ASP A 654 10.08 41.49 9.17
N GLY A 655 9.45 41.14 10.29
CA GLY A 655 8.35 40.20 10.35
C GLY A 655 8.78 38.73 10.34
N HIS A 656 10.08 38.42 10.32
CA HIS A 656 10.59 37.06 10.34
C HIS A 656 10.97 36.61 11.76
N LEU A 657 10.54 35.40 12.12
CA LEU A 657 10.84 34.73 13.39
C LEU A 657 11.61 33.46 13.11
N TYR A 658 12.59 33.12 13.94
CA TYR A 658 13.26 31.81 13.84
C TYR A 658 12.37 30.75 14.49
N GLY A 659 12.21 29.58 13.86
CA GLY A 659 11.47 28.43 14.45
C GLY A 659 10.16 28.10 13.74
N ALA A 660 9.12 27.75 14.51
CA ALA A 660 7.85 27.20 14.04
C ALA A 660 7.03 28.16 13.16
N LEU A 661 7.29 29.46 13.31
CA LEU A 661 6.59 30.53 12.61
C LEU A 661 7.36 31.04 11.39
N ASP A 662 8.58 30.54 11.17
CA ASP A 662 9.43 30.93 10.06
C ASP A 662 8.84 30.42 8.73
N LEU A 663 8.47 31.36 7.85
CA LEU A 663 8.00 31.10 6.49
C LEU A 663 9.14 30.61 5.58
N HIS A 664 10.39 30.81 5.99
CA HIS A 664 11.61 30.47 5.27
C HIS A 664 12.55 29.63 6.12
N LYS A 665 12.03 28.74 6.98
CA LYS A 665 12.81 27.61 7.49
C LYS A 665 13.13 26.66 6.33
N GLN A 666 13.96 27.13 5.40
CA GLN A 666 14.90 26.29 4.73
C GLN A 666 15.70 25.71 5.89
N SER A 667 15.44 24.46 6.25
CA SER A 667 16.50 23.63 6.79
C SER A 667 17.71 24.00 5.94
N SER A 668 18.77 24.55 6.55
CA SER A 668 20.01 24.76 5.83
C SER A 668 20.49 23.37 5.45
N PHE A 669 20.02 22.89 4.30
CA PHE A 669 20.31 21.59 3.76
C PHE A 669 21.80 21.64 3.46
N THR A 670 22.55 20.80 4.15
CA THR A 670 23.94 20.64 3.79
C THR A 670 23.93 19.84 2.50
N PHE A 671 24.05 20.53 1.37
CA PHE A 671 24.50 19.92 0.13
C PHE A 671 25.90 19.39 0.41
N VAL A 672 26.03 18.08 0.63
CA VAL A 672 27.33 17.42 0.71
C VAL A 672 27.85 17.19 -0.70
#